data_AF-A0A496PYJ1-F1
#
_entry.id   AF-A0A496PYJ1-F1
#
_cell.length_a   1.000
_cell.length_b   1.000
_cell.length_c   1.000
_cell.angle_alpha   90.00
_cell.angle_beta   90.00
_cell.angle_gamma   90.00
#
_symmetry.space_group_name_H-M   'P 1'
#
loop_
_entity.id
_entity.type
_entity.pdbx_description
1 polymer ?
#
loop_
_entity_poly.entity_id
_entity_poly.type
_entity_poly.pdbx_seq_one_letter_code
_entity_poly.pdbx_strand_id
1 'polypeptide(L)'
;MQSPTLARSFFILLLVFSLVSFVQANELPRYTLGGDVLHGGSVDLAKAGGDTINLMAARHDPTNGPGEPSYYGDFEDAEGDPAWNGWTHYDVTAPRESHWNVSTYNQPNPANHAAWCGDINIPSCGGEDPEGGYGNSWSELLEFRQAVPNTGIGSLVTITATLIHDSEPGYDYTYLSYRYSGQAIADMQWWDGIGTVAVFNSVTYLPTDYVDDTDILVYFRFTSDGGWSDDDCSYPSAGGCQIDDINVHIVNGAFDANFFEDFEHGGDPDDFGIWTPVLPVGVGDFAQIWTGLRDIDPCVTNFTPQVAFIDDGIVVPGTGGSECINWCYGPGGYIVTTTGGMLRNGHLNNVIESPVMDWPDPKSGTGPDDDGIIFAFQVFRHEDLTYDAPGIFYIWGVRSADTDGSAGDVQSITGQPWADRNYVYYGGPDYLSVANDVTDLMNPGRDEVQVQLGIYQLGWMWDWDGHDGYPAPYFDNVTVKIFPYHGPGMSAREIDLAQDNFPERGTIDMGDPGSHSVRFDMARNISLASHLRNDPGDSMVVDIVPVRTGADYDGDPELHYTLDRNPVFDPYRSAGMPDQGSVTGWRAVSSTGIWTPGKWAFDLPDTGFLFPGDVLHYYISATDAIGGQGGSDPQTALMPADTTGFSTGFDDPMGYNSTFVVHALPSIFSGGGAGFGQAEILFLNDFANRGGENEWYTALRNSGAIYGYDYDIFYTNGPTSGVGNGIGGRASHLMLADYEVIIYTSGDLGVNTIANGDFQNDPGDDVGTLTNWLDIGGKDMFLTGDNLASDLVQSGAATLDFAEQYMGVSVTTRSIRSFIGNQTSPLVNVIPGNPVFAGVLQTWYAFGGCFSNNTFDGVQAMGAASRLAEFTDPQGQPAAYNFSAATLNQVGTSRIISMPVDLMFVYTDPAAGGQYIAGRTQLLRDVLHYFGYWDIIEPSGVDVPGITFQTSNYPNPFNPSTTIKYSLPSAGHLKLCVYNVRGQLVKTLIDGVRPAGVDQTVVWDGTDERGSSAASGVYFYEARALGDVRIGKTTLLK
;
A
#
# COMPACT_ATOMS: atom_id res chain seq x y z
N MET A 1 53.54 3.74 28.35
CA MET A 1 53.14 2.61 29.21
C MET A 1 51.62 2.64 29.22
N GLN A 2 50.97 2.07 28.20
CA GLN A 2 50.47 0.68 28.06
C GLN A 2 49.00 0.53 28.52
N SER A 3 48.07 0.61 27.55
CA SER A 3 46.92 -0.28 27.17
C SER A 3 46.56 -1.47 28.11
N PRO A 4 45.34 -2.12 28.07
CA PRO A 4 44.41 -2.22 26.91
C PRO A 4 42.87 -2.43 27.12
N THR A 5 42.16 -2.58 25.97
CA THR A 5 40.88 -3.31 25.65
C THR A 5 39.54 -2.74 26.16
N LEU A 6 38.47 -2.42 25.38
CA LEU A 6 37.86 -2.96 24.14
C LEU A 6 37.35 -4.41 24.27
N ALA A 7 36.07 -4.56 24.67
CA ALA A 7 35.08 -5.61 24.31
C ALA A 7 34.01 -5.88 25.43
N ARG A 8 32.73 -6.02 25.00
CA ARG A 8 31.54 -6.64 25.67
C ARG A 8 30.84 -5.79 26.75
N SER A 9 29.51 -5.53 26.75
CA SER A 9 28.30 -6.12 26.13
C SER A 9 27.23 -5.01 26.13
N PHE A 10 26.42 -4.65 25.10
CA PHE A 10 25.61 -5.43 24.16
C PHE A 10 24.90 -6.61 24.82
N PHE A 11 24.00 -6.32 25.76
CA PHE A 11 22.89 -7.18 26.21
C PHE A 11 22.10 -6.41 27.29
N ILE A 12 20.99 -5.80 26.90
CA ILE A 12 19.73 -5.49 27.64
C ILE A 12 18.97 -4.51 26.71
N LEU A 13 18.29 -5.09 25.73
CA LEU A 13 17.23 -4.45 24.94
C LEU A 13 16.19 -5.54 24.66
N LEU A 14 15.47 -5.92 25.70
CA LEU A 14 14.37 -6.89 25.67
C LEU A 14 13.53 -6.60 26.92
N LEU A 15 12.23 -6.36 26.70
CA LEU A 15 11.19 -5.90 27.64
C LEU A 15 10.93 -4.39 27.75
N VAL A 16 10.62 -3.74 26.62
CA VAL A 16 9.48 -2.79 26.51
C VAL A 16 9.01 -2.83 25.04
N PHE A 17 8.26 -3.88 24.68
CA PHE A 17 7.53 -3.93 23.41
C PHE A 17 6.26 -4.75 23.65
N SER A 18 5.25 -4.05 24.11
CA SER A 18 3.85 -4.45 24.07
C SER A 18 3.12 -3.11 23.99
N LEU A 19 2.45 -2.85 22.87
CA LEU A 19 1.79 -1.57 22.50
C LEU A 19 2.72 -0.51 21.88
N VAL A 20 3.24 -0.76 20.68
CA VAL A 20 3.30 0.19 19.53
C VAL A 20 3.57 -0.69 18.31
N SER A 21 2.73 -0.56 17.28
CA SER A 21 2.72 -1.36 16.06
C SER A 21 4.03 -1.27 15.27
N PHE A 22 4.55 -2.43 14.87
CA PHE A 22 5.81 -2.66 14.15
C PHE A 22 5.65 -2.52 12.62
N VAL A 23 6.54 -1.73 12.00
CA VAL A 23 7.46 -2.01 10.84
C VAL A 23 6.93 -2.35 9.42
N GLN A 24 7.60 -1.70 8.43
CA GLN A 24 7.72 -1.84 6.95
C GLN A 24 6.70 -1.07 6.09
N ALA A 25 7.02 0.00 5.34
CA ALA A 25 8.04 0.32 4.32
C ALA A 25 7.66 -0.12 2.88
N ASN A 26 7.37 0.88 2.03
CA ASN A 26 7.36 0.93 0.56
C ASN A 26 6.52 -0.12 -0.19
N GLU A 27 5.53 0.26 -1.00
CA GLU A 27 5.75 0.55 -2.41
C GLU A 27 4.51 1.12 -3.10
N LEU A 28 4.70 1.54 -4.35
CA LEU A 28 3.71 2.21 -5.17
C LEU A 28 3.94 1.79 -6.64
N PRO A 29 2.91 1.32 -7.38
CA PRO A 29 3.07 0.82 -8.77
C PRO A 29 3.27 1.89 -9.86
N ARG A 30 4.01 1.69 -10.96
CA ARG A 30 3.99 2.69 -12.07
C ARG A 30 2.66 2.74 -12.87
N TYR A 31 1.67 3.38 -12.26
CA TYR A 31 0.20 3.23 -12.25
C TYR A 31 -0.22 2.71 -10.89
N THR A 32 0.00 3.57 -9.92
CA THR A 32 0.14 3.19 -8.54
C THR A 32 -1.25 3.10 -7.88
N LEU A 33 -1.99 2.01 -8.10
CA LEU A 33 -2.89 1.55 -7.05
C LEU A 33 -2.00 1.28 -5.84
N GLY A 34 -2.11 2.04 -4.75
CA GLY A 34 -1.43 1.71 -3.49
C GLY A 34 -1.97 0.36 -3.01
N GLY A 35 -1.47 -0.71 -3.59
CA GLY A 35 -2.13 -2.00 -3.67
C GLY A 35 -1.56 -2.96 -2.66
N ASP A 36 -1.22 -2.50 -1.46
CA ASP A 36 -1.33 -3.43 -0.35
C ASP A 36 -2.80 -3.66 -0.03
N VAL A 37 -3.73 -2.79 -0.46
CA VAL A 37 -5.17 -2.93 -0.20
C VAL A 37 -5.93 -3.06 -1.51
N LEU A 38 -6.71 -4.13 -1.63
CA LEU A 38 -7.65 -4.41 -2.70
C LEU A 38 -9.05 -4.06 -2.27
N HIS A 39 -9.88 -3.67 -3.25
CA HIS A 39 -11.23 -3.19 -3.00
C HIS A 39 -12.28 -3.99 -3.77
N GLY A 40 -13.43 -4.20 -3.14
CA GLY A 40 -14.63 -4.70 -3.80
C GLY A 40 -15.53 -3.57 -4.27
N GLY A 41 -16.47 -3.85 -5.19
CA GLY A 41 -17.45 -2.85 -5.65
C GLY A 41 -17.97 -3.10 -7.08
N SER A 42 -18.55 -2.06 -7.69
CA SER A 42 -19.01 -2.09 -9.09
C SER A 42 -17.89 -1.72 -10.06
N VAL A 43 -17.81 -2.42 -11.20
CA VAL A 43 -16.87 -2.13 -12.30
C VAL A 43 -17.28 -0.95 -13.21
N ASP A 44 -18.40 -0.28 -12.92
CA ASP A 44 -18.95 0.76 -13.81
C ASP A 44 -18.20 2.10 -13.68
N LEU A 45 -16.95 2.11 -14.17
CA LEU A 45 -16.05 3.27 -14.20
C LEU A 45 -16.54 4.40 -15.14
N ALA A 46 -17.61 4.17 -15.91
CA ALA A 46 -18.11 5.14 -16.90
C ALA A 46 -18.55 6.46 -16.25
N LYS A 47 -18.98 6.44 -14.98
CA LYS A 47 -19.28 7.65 -14.22
C LYS A 47 -18.07 8.20 -13.44
N ALA A 48 -17.10 7.38 -13.06
CA ALA A 48 -15.87 7.84 -12.39
C ALA A 48 -15.11 8.90 -13.23
N GLY A 49 -15.15 8.79 -14.55
CA GLY A 49 -14.58 9.79 -15.46
C GLY A 49 -15.39 11.10 -15.58
N GLY A 50 -16.66 11.12 -15.14
CA GLY A 50 -17.57 12.27 -15.22
C GLY A 50 -17.67 13.10 -13.94
N ASP A 51 -17.46 12.49 -12.76
CA ASP A 51 -17.50 13.18 -11.45
C ASP A 51 -16.12 13.08 -10.76
N THR A 52 -15.05 13.47 -11.48
CA THR A 52 -13.69 13.61 -10.92
C THR A 52 -13.46 15.06 -10.47
N ILE A 53 -13.21 15.25 -9.18
CA ILE A 53 -12.81 16.52 -8.58
C ILE A 53 -11.29 16.55 -8.49
N ASN A 54 -10.64 17.33 -9.36
CA ASN A 54 -9.20 17.56 -9.26
C ASN A 54 -8.93 18.68 -8.25
N LEU A 55 -8.11 18.36 -7.24
CA LEU A 55 -7.70 19.25 -6.17
C LEU A 55 -6.30 19.86 -6.42
N MET A 56 -5.44 19.22 -7.22
CA MET A 56 -4.16 19.84 -7.65
C MET A 56 -3.91 19.58 -9.14
N ALA A 57 -4.66 20.22 -10.05
CA ALA A 57 -4.46 20.09 -11.49
C ALA A 57 -4.21 21.44 -12.19
N ALA A 58 -3.30 21.44 -13.17
CA ALA A 58 -2.92 22.63 -13.93
C ALA A 58 -4.00 22.92 -14.98
N ARG A 59 -4.65 24.07 -14.83
CA ARG A 59 -5.66 24.68 -15.69
C ARG A 59 -6.29 23.89 -16.86
N HIS A 60 -7.62 23.86 -16.75
CA HIS A 60 -8.67 23.93 -17.78
C HIS A 60 -8.66 22.85 -18.87
N ASP A 61 -9.39 21.76 -18.62
CA ASP A 61 -10.06 21.03 -19.70
C ASP A 61 -11.35 21.79 -20.08
N PRO A 62 -11.47 22.36 -21.29
CA PRO A 62 -12.72 22.98 -21.76
C PRO A 62 -13.75 21.96 -22.29
N THR A 63 -13.49 20.65 -22.15
CA THR A 63 -14.37 19.57 -22.62
C THR A 63 -15.30 19.02 -21.54
N ASN A 64 -15.08 19.32 -20.26
CA ASN A 64 -16.03 19.05 -19.18
C ASN A 64 -17.23 20.00 -19.33
N GLY A 65 -18.33 19.46 -19.83
CA GLY A 65 -19.46 20.23 -20.35
C GLY A 65 -20.17 21.13 -19.33
N PRO A 66 -21.19 21.89 -19.77
CA PRO A 66 -21.97 22.74 -18.88
C PRO A 66 -22.80 21.87 -17.91
N GLY A 67 -22.39 21.82 -16.65
CA GLY A 67 -23.12 21.12 -15.58
C GLY A 67 -22.31 20.51 -14.44
N GLU A 68 -20.99 20.71 -14.36
CA GLU A 68 -20.20 20.19 -13.23
C GLU A 68 -20.32 21.07 -11.98
N PRO A 69 -20.33 20.47 -10.77
CA PRO A 69 -20.45 21.20 -9.52
C PRO A 69 -19.21 22.07 -9.26
N SER A 70 -19.43 23.23 -8.63
CA SER A 70 -18.46 24.31 -8.46
C SER A 70 -17.52 24.09 -7.28
N TYR A 71 -16.79 22.97 -7.24
CA TYR A 71 -15.72 22.77 -6.26
C TYR A 71 -14.39 23.22 -6.88
N TYR A 72 -13.97 24.44 -6.53
CA TYR A 72 -12.64 24.95 -6.87
C TYR A 72 -11.65 24.37 -5.86
N GLY A 73 -11.10 23.21 -6.20
CA GLY A 73 -10.11 22.53 -5.39
C GLY A 73 -8.68 22.90 -5.72
N ASP A 74 -8.42 23.67 -6.79
CA ASP A 74 -7.10 23.98 -7.31
C ASP A 74 -6.28 24.86 -6.36
N PHE A 75 -4.95 24.74 -6.41
CA PHE A 75 -4.04 25.67 -5.75
C PHE A 75 -3.62 26.85 -6.65
N GLU A 76 -4.42 27.19 -7.67
CA GLU A 76 -4.16 28.26 -8.62
C GLU A 76 -5.32 29.26 -8.60
N ASP A 77 -5.05 30.56 -8.46
CA ASP A 77 -6.12 31.56 -8.56
C ASP A 77 -6.67 31.71 -10.00
N ALA A 78 -7.66 32.58 -10.17
CA ALA A 78 -8.27 32.86 -11.48
C ALA A 78 -7.29 33.48 -12.50
N GLU A 79 -6.07 33.83 -12.10
CA GLU A 79 -5.00 34.35 -12.92
C GLU A 79 -3.94 33.27 -13.24
N GLY A 80 -3.94 32.15 -12.49
CA GLY A 80 -3.00 31.04 -12.61
C GLY A 80 -1.81 31.15 -11.66
N ASP A 81 -1.88 32.02 -10.65
CA ASP A 81 -0.86 32.19 -9.62
C ASP A 81 -1.15 31.25 -8.43
N PRO A 82 -0.14 30.67 -7.76
CA PRO A 82 -0.37 29.77 -6.63
C PRO A 82 -1.12 30.45 -5.47
N ALA A 83 -2.21 29.84 -5.02
CA ALA A 83 -3.10 30.36 -3.98
C ALA A 83 -3.80 29.22 -3.22
N TRP A 84 -4.18 29.47 -1.96
CA TRP A 84 -4.81 28.46 -1.11
C TRP A 84 -6.23 28.06 -1.51
N ASN A 85 -6.97 28.93 -2.19
CA ASN A 85 -8.32 28.64 -2.70
C ASN A 85 -9.25 27.92 -1.71
N GLY A 86 -9.18 28.28 -0.42
CA GLY A 86 -10.02 27.71 0.64
C GLY A 86 -9.44 26.50 1.35
N TRP A 87 -8.32 25.93 0.88
CA TRP A 87 -7.53 25.02 1.69
C TRP A 87 -6.97 25.76 2.90
N THR A 88 -6.99 25.07 4.03
CA THR A 88 -6.53 25.64 5.31
C THR A 88 -5.44 24.76 5.87
N HIS A 89 -4.31 25.36 6.19
CA HIS A 89 -3.20 24.71 6.86
C HIS A 89 -3.27 24.91 8.37
N TYR A 90 -2.79 23.92 9.10
CA TYR A 90 -2.78 23.91 10.55
C TYR A 90 -1.47 23.34 11.08
N ASP A 91 -0.90 24.03 12.05
CA ASP A 91 -0.01 23.44 13.03
C ASP A 91 -0.84 22.76 14.13
N VAL A 92 -0.97 21.44 14.06
CA VAL A 92 -1.76 20.63 15.00
C VAL A 92 -1.13 20.67 16.41
N THR A 93 0.13 21.05 16.53
CA THR A 93 0.79 21.21 17.83
C THR A 93 0.39 22.50 18.56
N ALA A 94 -0.26 23.44 17.85
CA ALA A 94 -0.84 24.63 18.45
C ALA A 94 -2.33 24.36 18.79
N PRO A 95 -2.74 24.49 20.06
CA PRO A 95 -4.15 24.39 20.42
C PRO A 95 -4.95 25.52 19.78
N ARG A 96 -6.16 25.19 19.31
CA ARG A 96 -7.03 26.08 18.52
C ARG A 96 -7.87 27.01 19.38
N GLU A 97 -8.17 26.58 20.61
CA GLU A 97 -8.90 27.31 21.62
C GLU A 97 -8.35 26.97 23.01
N SER A 98 -8.64 27.84 23.98
CA SER A 98 -8.23 27.62 25.36
C SER A 98 -9.37 26.92 26.08
N HIS A 99 -9.04 25.88 26.83
CA HIS A 99 -10.00 25.16 27.69
C HIS A 99 -10.03 25.71 29.13
N TRP A 100 -9.40 26.85 29.37
CA TRP A 100 -9.57 27.60 30.61
C TRP A 100 -10.90 28.34 30.64
N ASN A 101 -11.57 28.25 31.79
CA ASN A 101 -12.87 28.87 32.06
C ASN A 101 -12.87 29.48 33.47
N VAL A 102 -13.68 30.50 33.72
CA VAL A 102 -13.99 30.98 35.08
C VAL A 102 -15.43 30.64 35.42
N SER A 103 -15.67 29.85 36.48
CA SER A 103 -17.04 29.56 36.89
C SER A 103 -17.11 28.99 38.31
N THR A 104 -18.32 28.64 38.75
CA THR A 104 -18.58 27.90 39.99
C THR A 104 -18.51 26.37 39.81
N TYR A 105 -17.99 25.91 38.67
CA TYR A 105 -17.91 24.50 38.29
C TYR A 105 -17.13 23.66 39.31
N ASN A 106 -17.76 22.56 39.76
CA ASN A 106 -17.28 21.66 40.82
C ASN A 106 -16.87 22.35 42.15
N GLN A 107 -17.32 23.59 42.40
CA GLN A 107 -17.02 24.30 43.64
C GLN A 107 -18.02 23.94 44.75
N PRO A 108 -17.57 23.63 45.98
CA PRO A 108 -18.46 23.32 47.12
C PRO A 108 -19.39 24.49 47.49
N ASN A 109 -18.99 25.71 47.16
CA ASN A 109 -19.77 26.93 47.37
C ASN A 109 -20.21 27.49 46.00
N PRO A 110 -21.52 27.48 45.67
CA PRO A 110 -22.04 27.94 44.37
C PRO A 110 -22.00 29.47 44.17
N ALA A 111 -21.28 30.18 45.03
CA ALA A 111 -20.98 31.61 44.92
C ALA A 111 -19.46 31.87 44.96
N ASN A 112 -18.65 30.82 44.80
CA ASN A 112 -17.19 30.88 44.74
C ASN A 112 -16.75 30.52 43.32
N HIS A 113 -16.27 31.49 42.55
CA HIS A 113 -15.74 31.27 41.22
C HIS A 113 -14.28 30.81 41.31
N ALA A 114 -13.85 29.98 40.38
CA ALA A 114 -12.46 29.59 40.22
C ALA A 114 -12.13 29.52 38.73
N ALA A 115 -10.85 29.69 38.41
CA ALA A 115 -10.35 29.32 37.09
C ALA A 115 -10.23 27.80 37.03
N TRP A 116 -10.75 27.17 35.98
CA TRP A 116 -10.66 25.72 35.81
C TRP A 116 -10.40 25.36 34.35
N CYS A 117 -9.78 24.20 34.13
CA CYS A 117 -9.44 23.69 32.81
C CYS A 117 -10.30 22.45 32.49
N GLY A 118 -11.09 22.53 31.42
CA GLY A 118 -12.06 21.51 31.02
C GLY A 118 -13.05 22.07 29.99
N ASP A 119 -13.84 21.21 29.34
CA ASP A 119 -14.85 21.62 28.35
C ASP A 119 -16.23 21.06 28.73
N ILE A 120 -17.16 21.97 29.02
CA ILE A 120 -18.55 21.63 29.39
C ILE A 120 -19.31 20.88 28.31
N ASN A 121 -18.83 20.92 27.06
CA ASN A 121 -19.43 20.18 25.97
C ASN A 121 -19.00 18.72 25.94
N ILE A 122 -17.96 18.32 26.69
CA ILE A 122 -17.61 16.91 26.89
C ILE A 122 -18.70 16.27 27.76
N PRO A 123 -19.47 15.32 27.20
CA PRO A 123 -20.59 14.70 27.91
C PRO A 123 -20.11 13.78 29.02
N SER A 124 -20.93 13.63 30.06
CA SER A 124 -20.68 12.67 31.14
C SER A 124 -20.55 11.24 30.59
N CYS A 125 -19.51 10.55 31.01
CA CYS A 125 -19.29 9.11 30.78
C CYS A 125 -20.17 8.21 31.66
N GLY A 126 -21.03 8.82 32.49
CA GLY A 126 -22.01 8.18 33.35
C GLY A 126 -21.51 7.90 34.78
N GLY A 127 -22.44 7.66 35.72
CA GLY A 127 -22.10 7.40 37.12
C GLY A 127 -22.10 8.65 38.02
N GLU A 128 -21.02 8.85 38.79
CA GLU A 128 -20.77 10.06 39.62
C GLU A 128 -19.99 11.15 38.84
N ASP A 129 -19.73 10.92 37.55
CA ASP A 129 -18.98 11.78 36.65
C ASP A 129 -19.81 12.98 36.14
N PRO A 130 -19.39 14.24 36.40
CA PRO A 130 -20.05 15.43 35.89
C PRO A 130 -19.68 15.73 34.43
N GLU A 131 -20.58 16.38 33.67
CA GLU A 131 -20.21 17.02 32.39
C GLU A 131 -19.08 18.05 32.64
N GLY A 132 -18.20 18.32 31.67
CA GLY A 132 -17.10 19.28 31.87
C GLY A 132 -15.73 18.68 32.17
N GLY A 133 -15.49 17.45 31.72
CA GLY A 133 -14.19 16.78 31.80
C GLY A 133 -13.07 17.43 30.98
N TYR A 134 -11.92 16.76 30.89
CA TYR A 134 -10.82 17.14 30.00
C TYR A 134 -10.64 16.12 28.87
N GLY A 135 -9.98 16.53 27.78
CA GLY A 135 -9.74 15.69 26.61
C GLY A 135 -8.30 15.26 26.41
N ASN A 136 -8.07 14.44 25.38
CA ASN A 136 -6.75 13.92 25.02
C ASN A 136 -5.86 15.00 24.36
N SER A 137 -4.56 14.95 24.62
CA SER A 137 -3.51 15.77 23.98
C SER A 137 -3.64 17.28 24.20
N TRP A 138 -4.17 17.69 25.35
CA TRP A 138 -4.32 19.09 25.71
C TRP A 138 -2.98 19.70 26.15
N SER A 139 -2.82 21.00 25.89
CA SER A 139 -1.67 21.79 26.34
C SER A 139 -2.13 23.21 26.61
N GLU A 140 -2.52 23.47 27.85
CA GLU A 140 -3.26 24.66 28.24
C GLU A 140 -2.41 25.55 29.15
N LEU A 141 -2.37 26.87 28.89
CA LEU A 141 -1.61 27.83 29.69
C LEU A 141 -2.51 28.97 30.20
N LEU A 142 -2.43 29.23 31.50
CA LEU A 142 -2.96 30.45 32.14
C LEU A 142 -1.78 31.30 32.60
N GLU A 143 -1.53 32.43 31.93
CA GLU A 143 -0.37 33.30 32.12
C GLU A 143 -0.66 34.45 33.10
N PHE A 144 0.28 34.68 34.00
CA PHE A 144 0.45 35.95 34.71
C PHE A 144 1.69 36.65 34.17
N ARG A 145 1.50 37.87 33.66
CA ARG A 145 2.56 38.73 33.13
C ARG A 145 2.58 40.05 33.87
N GLN A 146 3.76 40.42 34.38
CA GLN A 146 3.91 41.68 35.11
C GLN A 146 5.25 42.35 34.85
N ALA A 147 5.19 43.61 34.44
CA ALA A 147 6.36 44.47 34.34
C ALA A 147 6.95 44.78 35.74
N VAL A 148 8.26 44.61 35.89
CA VAL A 148 9.02 44.91 37.10
C VAL A 148 10.17 45.88 36.80
N PRO A 149 10.57 46.74 37.77
CA PRO A 149 11.67 47.67 37.57
C PRO A 149 13.02 46.97 37.33
N ASN A 150 13.75 47.36 36.28
CA ASN A 150 15.12 46.90 36.05
C ASN A 150 16.12 47.71 36.89
N THR A 151 16.23 47.37 38.18
CA THR A 151 17.12 48.04 39.15
C THR A 151 18.53 47.48 39.20
N GLY A 152 18.83 46.45 38.39
CA GLY A 152 20.08 45.67 38.47
C GLY A 152 20.13 44.66 39.63
N ILE A 153 19.03 44.51 40.38
CA ILE A 153 18.83 43.52 41.46
C ILE A 153 17.80 42.48 40.96
N GLY A 154 17.93 41.22 41.37
CA GLY A 154 16.96 40.18 41.02
C GLY A 154 15.60 40.35 41.72
N SER A 155 14.53 39.90 41.07
CA SER A 155 13.16 39.85 41.58
C SER A 155 12.86 38.50 42.21
N LEU A 156 12.55 38.46 43.50
CA LEU A 156 12.00 37.27 44.15
C LEU A 156 10.48 37.26 43.96
N VAL A 157 9.95 36.19 43.39
CA VAL A 157 8.52 35.99 43.14
C VAL A 157 8.08 34.81 43.99
N THR A 158 7.06 35.01 44.83
CA THR A 158 6.45 33.97 45.65
C THR A 158 5.00 33.79 45.23
N ILE A 159 4.59 32.56 44.96
CA ILE A 159 3.25 32.22 44.46
C ILE A 159 2.55 31.36 45.50
N THR A 160 1.31 31.75 45.84
CA THR A 160 0.39 30.92 46.63
C THR A 160 -0.96 30.81 45.93
N ALA A 161 -1.62 29.66 46.04
CA ALA A 161 -2.96 29.43 45.50
C ALA A 161 -3.60 28.22 46.19
N THR A 162 -4.91 28.03 45.98
CA THR A 162 -5.59 26.76 46.19
C THR A 162 -5.73 26.06 44.85
N LEU A 163 -5.29 24.79 44.76
CA LEU A 163 -5.38 23.97 43.56
C LEU A 163 -6.22 22.72 43.87
N ILE A 164 -7.16 22.40 42.98
CA ILE A 164 -7.80 21.10 42.86
C ILE A 164 -7.32 20.50 41.53
N HIS A 165 -6.89 19.26 41.53
CA HIS A 165 -6.51 18.55 40.31
C HIS A 165 -7.24 17.20 40.27
N ASP A 166 -7.65 16.80 39.08
CA ASP A 166 -8.39 15.56 38.80
C ASP A 166 -8.02 15.08 37.39
N SER A 167 -6.89 14.36 37.29
CA SER A 167 -6.29 13.94 36.02
C SER A 167 -5.72 12.53 36.10
N GLU A 168 -5.42 11.89 34.96
CA GLU A 168 -4.84 10.56 34.91
C GLU A 168 -3.49 10.51 35.66
N PRO A 169 -3.35 9.67 36.72
CA PRO A 169 -2.11 9.60 37.48
C PRO A 169 -0.94 9.04 36.66
N GLY A 170 0.16 9.78 36.60
CA GLY A 170 1.39 9.38 35.92
C GLY A 170 1.48 9.78 34.46
N TYR A 171 0.43 10.37 33.88
CA TYR A 171 0.34 10.67 32.45
C TYR A 171 -0.14 12.10 32.20
N ASP A 172 -1.14 12.56 32.95
CA ASP A 172 -1.72 13.89 32.82
C ASP A 172 -1.40 14.76 34.03
N TYR A 173 -1.04 16.02 33.78
CA TYR A 173 -0.40 16.85 34.79
C TYR A 173 -0.87 18.29 34.78
N THR A 174 -1.04 18.83 35.99
CA THR A 174 -1.09 20.27 36.24
C THR A 174 0.27 20.77 36.73
N TYR A 175 0.76 21.88 36.20
CA TYR A 175 2.04 22.48 36.56
C TYR A 175 1.87 23.92 37.05
N LEU A 176 2.75 24.31 37.98
CA LEU A 176 3.11 25.70 38.21
C LEU A 176 4.48 25.94 37.57
N SER A 177 4.55 26.86 36.63
CA SER A 177 5.74 27.06 35.80
C SER A 177 6.13 28.53 35.68
N TYR A 178 7.33 28.77 35.14
CA TYR A 178 7.86 30.10 34.86
C TYR A 178 8.68 30.11 33.57
N ARG A 179 8.96 31.30 33.03
CA ARG A 179 9.80 31.46 31.85
C ARG A 179 10.82 32.58 31.99
N TYR A 180 12.06 32.29 31.62
CA TYR A 180 13.11 33.30 31.45
C TYR A 180 13.24 33.75 29.99
N SER A 181 13.78 34.95 29.78
CA SER A 181 14.09 35.50 28.47
C SER A 181 14.93 34.52 27.63
N GLY A 182 14.44 34.21 26.43
CA GLY A 182 15.11 33.29 25.50
C GLY A 182 15.18 31.82 25.94
N GLN A 183 14.45 31.42 26.98
CA GLN A 183 14.37 30.03 27.44
C GLN A 183 12.96 29.45 27.29
N ALA A 184 12.87 28.12 27.29
CA ALA A 184 11.62 27.37 27.38
C ALA A 184 10.97 27.54 28.77
N ILE A 185 9.69 27.18 28.87
CA ILE A 185 8.98 27.15 30.15
C ILE A 185 9.60 26.08 31.05
N ALA A 186 9.83 26.42 32.32
CA ALA A 186 10.39 25.54 33.34
C ALA A 186 9.39 25.35 34.48
N ASP A 187 9.30 24.14 35.01
CA ASP A 187 8.32 23.80 36.04
C ASP A 187 8.89 23.98 37.45
N MET A 188 8.13 24.62 38.33
CA MET A 188 8.44 24.72 39.77
C MET A 188 7.94 23.48 40.50
N GLN A 189 6.71 23.06 40.18
CA GLN A 189 6.03 21.94 40.81
C GLN A 189 4.92 21.42 39.86
N TRP A 190 4.59 20.14 40.00
CA TRP A 190 3.53 19.46 39.25
C TRP A 190 2.66 18.59 40.15
N TRP A 191 1.46 18.27 39.66
CA TRP A 191 0.43 17.47 40.32
C TRP A 191 -0.34 16.63 39.30
N ASP A 192 -0.72 15.42 39.68
CA ASP A 192 -1.50 14.45 38.90
C ASP A 192 -2.47 13.68 39.83
N GLY A 193 -3.41 12.94 39.26
CA GLY A 193 -4.42 12.22 40.04
C GLY A 193 -5.45 13.17 40.66
N ILE A 194 -6.09 12.73 41.76
CA ILE A 194 -7.18 13.45 42.41
C ILE A 194 -6.73 14.04 43.74
N GLY A 195 -6.82 15.36 43.91
CA GLY A 195 -6.41 16.02 45.15
C GLY A 195 -6.74 17.50 45.26
N THR A 196 -6.72 18.00 46.50
CA THR A 196 -6.77 19.43 46.82
C THR A 196 -5.49 19.82 47.55
N VAL A 197 -4.79 20.82 47.04
CA VAL A 197 -3.44 21.21 47.49
C VAL A 197 -3.36 22.72 47.66
N ALA A 198 -2.70 23.16 48.74
CA ALA A 198 -2.28 24.55 48.88
C ALA A 198 -0.92 24.74 48.20
N VAL A 199 -0.86 25.59 47.18
CA VAL A 199 0.34 25.90 46.42
C VAL A 199 1.19 26.91 47.21
N PHE A 200 2.49 26.65 47.32
CA PHE A 200 3.47 27.60 47.84
C PHE A 200 4.83 27.37 47.18
N ASN A 201 5.23 28.25 46.27
CA ASN A 201 6.51 28.18 45.58
C ASN A 201 7.14 29.55 45.40
N SER A 202 8.44 29.58 45.08
CA SER A 202 9.13 30.83 44.80
C SER A 202 10.23 30.66 43.76
N VAL A 203 10.41 31.66 42.91
CA VAL A 203 11.48 31.73 41.89
C VAL A 203 12.15 33.10 41.94
N THR A 204 13.43 33.16 41.56
CA THR A 204 14.14 34.44 41.42
C THR A 204 14.46 34.70 39.96
N TYR A 205 14.14 35.88 39.46
CA TYR A 205 14.50 36.36 38.12
C TYR A 205 15.63 37.38 38.23
N LEU A 206 16.74 37.17 37.53
CA LEU A 206 17.74 38.19 37.33
C LEU A 206 17.28 39.19 36.26
N PRO A 207 17.85 40.41 36.20
CA PRO A 207 17.52 41.38 35.15
C PRO A 207 17.72 40.87 33.72
N THR A 208 18.58 39.88 33.50
CA THR A 208 18.77 39.22 32.20
C THR A 208 17.67 38.23 31.85
N ASP A 209 16.86 37.86 32.82
CA ASP A 209 15.84 36.81 32.70
C ASP A 209 14.47 37.39 32.36
N TYR A 210 14.31 38.72 32.36
CA TYR A 210 13.05 39.40 32.03
C TYR A 210 12.74 39.30 30.54
N VAL A 211 11.49 38.96 30.23
CA VAL A 211 10.96 39.00 28.85
C VAL A 211 10.67 40.46 28.49
N ASP A 212 10.91 40.85 27.24
CA ASP A 212 10.72 42.23 26.76
C ASP A 212 11.42 43.29 27.65
N ASP A 213 12.60 42.93 28.17
CA ASP A 213 13.45 43.71 29.09
C ASP A 213 12.86 44.07 30.47
N THR A 214 11.57 43.78 30.73
CA THR A 214 10.88 44.25 31.94
C THR A 214 9.88 43.27 32.56
N ASP A 215 9.40 42.25 31.83
CA ASP A 215 8.33 41.39 32.30
C ASP A 215 8.83 40.10 32.95
N ILE A 216 8.11 39.68 34.00
CA ILE A 216 8.21 38.33 34.55
C ILE A 216 6.94 37.54 34.19
N LEU A 217 7.11 36.27 33.86
CA LEU A 217 6.03 35.39 33.39
C LEU A 217 5.96 34.15 34.28
N VAL A 218 4.78 33.91 34.84
CA VAL A 218 4.42 32.73 35.64
C VAL A 218 3.18 32.09 35.01
N TYR A 219 3.09 30.76 35.07
CA TYR A 219 2.02 30.00 34.45
C TYR A 219 1.41 29.00 35.40
N PHE A 220 0.10 28.82 35.32
CA PHE A 220 -0.50 27.51 35.56
C PHE A 220 -0.70 26.81 34.23
N ARG A 221 -0.37 25.51 34.16
CA ARG A 221 -0.44 24.72 32.94
C ARG A 221 -1.16 23.42 33.18
N PHE A 222 -1.94 22.96 32.23
CA PHE A 222 -2.50 21.60 32.21
C PHE A 222 -2.07 20.91 30.92
N THR A 223 -1.61 19.67 31.01
CA THR A 223 -1.27 18.85 29.84
C THR A 223 -1.81 17.45 29.98
N SER A 224 -2.37 16.90 28.91
CA SER A 224 -2.78 15.49 28.83
C SER A 224 -2.08 14.73 27.71
N ASP A 225 -2.01 13.41 27.83
CA ASP A 225 -1.42 12.51 26.83
C ASP A 225 -2.45 12.08 25.76
N GLY A 226 -2.12 11.08 24.92
CA GLY A 226 -2.94 10.67 23.80
C GLY A 226 -4.22 9.88 24.13
N GLY A 227 -4.48 9.56 25.39
CA GLY A 227 -5.64 8.75 25.77
C GLY A 227 -6.03 8.88 27.24
N TRP A 228 -7.06 8.14 27.63
CA TRP A 228 -7.49 8.00 29.02
C TRP A 228 -7.92 9.33 29.66
N SER A 229 -8.99 9.86 29.10
CA SER A 229 -9.67 11.07 29.58
C SER A 229 -11.20 10.91 29.51
N ASP A 230 -11.91 12.02 29.67
CA ASP A 230 -13.36 12.08 29.51
C ASP A 230 -13.78 11.95 28.04
N ASP A 231 -12.90 12.30 27.09
CA ASP A 231 -13.17 12.28 25.65
C ASP A 231 -13.32 10.85 25.09
N ASP A 232 -12.61 9.88 25.69
CA ASP A 232 -12.73 8.45 25.37
C ASP A 232 -13.42 7.61 26.45
N CYS A 233 -13.91 8.26 27.51
CA CYS A 233 -14.55 7.66 28.68
C CYS A 233 -13.73 6.59 29.41
N SER A 234 -12.40 6.62 29.28
CA SER A 234 -11.52 5.68 29.99
C SER A 234 -11.04 6.24 31.33
N TYR A 235 -11.08 7.57 31.53
CA TYR A 235 -10.82 8.21 32.82
C TYR A 235 -11.79 9.37 33.09
N PRO A 236 -12.96 9.11 33.72
CA PRO A 236 -13.92 10.16 34.06
C PRO A 236 -13.39 11.11 35.15
N SER A 237 -13.53 12.42 34.94
CA SER A 237 -12.99 13.49 35.79
C SER A 237 -13.94 14.69 35.89
N ALA A 238 -13.74 15.54 36.89
CA ALA A 238 -14.43 16.82 37.00
C ALA A 238 -13.59 17.99 36.47
N GLY A 239 -13.01 17.80 35.28
CA GLY A 239 -12.07 18.70 34.63
C GLY A 239 -10.64 18.51 35.15
N GLY A 240 -9.65 18.82 34.30
CA GLY A 240 -8.24 18.52 34.59
C GLY A 240 -7.70 19.23 35.84
N CYS A 241 -8.07 20.50 36.04
CA CYS A 241 -7.70 21.24 37.26
C CYS A 241 -8.56 22.48 37.54
N GLN A 242 -8.51 22.98 38.78
CA GLN A 242 -9.15 24.20 39.24
C GLN A 242 -8.26 24.98 40.19
N ILE A 243 -8.16 26.29 40.03
CA ILE A 243 -7.26 27.17 40.74
C ILE A 243 -8.02 28.39 41.26
N ASP A 244 -7.78 28.71 42.52
CA ASP A 244 -8.44 29.81 43.22
C ASP A 244 -7.50 30.46 44.26
N ASP A 245 -7.88 31.61 44.80
CA ASP A 245 -7.15 32.38 45.82
C ASP A 245 -5.66 32.61 45.46
N ILE A 246 -5.39 32.99 44.21
CA ILE A 246 -4.03 33.13 43.70
C ILE A 246 -3.42 34.43 44.21
N ASN A 247 -2.22 34.36 44.80
CA ASN A 247 -1.41 35.53 45.14
C ASN A 247 0.00 35.39 44.57
N VAL A 248 0.41 36.36 43.75
CA VAL A 248 1.79 36.52 43.28
C VAL A 248 2.42 37.70 44.03
N HIS A 249 3.38 37.41 44.89
CA HIS A 249 4.13 38.41 45.67
C HIS A 249 5.51 38.64 45.06
N ILE A 250 5.81 39.87 44.64
CA ILE A 250 7.06 40.23 43.95
C ILE A 250 7.85 41.22 44.80
N VAL A 251 9.13 40.89 45.04
CA VAL A 251 10.09 41.75 45.73
C VAL A 251 11.31 42.01 44.85
N ASN A 252 11.49 43.27 44.42
CA ASN A 252 12.65 43.77 43.67
C ASN A 252 13.18 45.06 44.33
N GLY A 253 14.09 44.93 45.28
CA GLY A 253 14.64 46.08 46.02
C GLY A 253 13.58 46.81 46.85
N ALA A 254 13.18 48.01 46.42
CA ALA A 254 12.10 48.79 47.05
C ALA A 254 10.71 48.52 46.45
N PHE A 255 10.64 47.78 45.34
CA PHE A 255 9.40 47.29 44.76
C PHE A 255 8.96 46.05 45.56
N ASP A 256 7.81 46.14 46.20
CA ASP A 256 7.19 45.10 47.03
C ASP A 256 5.69 45.16 46.76
N ALA A 257 5.18 44.22 45.97
CA ALA A 257 3.82 44.25 45.43
C ALA A 257 3.17 42.86 45.48
N ASN A 258 1.89 42.83 45.86
CA ASN A 258 1.05 41.64 45.84
C ASN A 258 -0.02 41.78 44.76
N PHE A 259 -0.22 40.71 44.00
CA PHE A 259 -1.21 40.59 42.94
C PHE A 259 -2.11 39.41 43.28
N PHE A 260 -3.32 39.72 43.75
CA PHE A 260 -4.28 38.73 44.24
C PHE A 260 -5.44 38.60 43.25
N GLU A 261 -5.86 37.36 42.99
CA GLU A 261 -7.00 37.01 42.15
C GLU A 261 -7.83 35.90 42.81
N ASP A 262 -9.14 36.14 42.93
CA ASP A 262 -10.16 35.21 43.45
C ASP A 262 -11.31 34.99 42.45
N PHE A 263 -11.22 35.55 41.24
CA PHE A 263 -12.16 35.35 40.13
C PHE A 263 -13.62 35.77 40.38
N GLU A 264 -13.87 36.61 41.39
CA GLU A 264 -15.24 37.02 41.79
C GLU A 264 -15.80 38.25 41.05
N HIS A 265 -15.21 38.64 39.91
CA HIS A 265 -15.45 39.93 39.25
C HIS A 265 -16.76 40.03 38.42
N GLY A 266 -17.81 39.30 38.81
CA GLY A 266 -19.18 39.56 38.34
C GLY A 266 -19.84 38.47 37.50
N GLY A 267 -19.34 37.24 37.52
CA GLY A 267 -19.95 36.07 36.90
C GLY A 267 -19.83 36.02 35.36
N ASP A 268 -18.88 36.76 34.80
CA ASP A 268 -18.46 36.62 33.40
C ASP A 268 -17.50 35.42 33.31
N PRO A 269 -17.83 34.38 32.53
CA PRO A 269 -17.00 33.17 32.46
C PRO A 269 -15.65 33.36 31.78
N ASP A 270 -15.43 34.52 31.13
CA ASP A 270 -14.20 34.85 30.44
C ASP A 270 -13.35 35.90 31.20
N ASP A 271 -13.74 36.31 32.41
CA ASP A 271 -13.01 37.30 33.22
C ASP A 271 -12.00 36.65 34.17
N PHE A 272 -10.78 36.44 33.66
CA PHE A 272 -9.63 35.91 34.40
C PHE A 272 -8.88 37.00 35.21
N GLY A 273 -9.41 38.23 35.26
CA GLY A 273 -8.81 39.35 35.96
C GLY A 273 -7.38 39.67 35.50
N ILE A 274 -6.40 39.47 36.38
CA ILE A 274 -4.97 39.72 36.08
C ILE A 274 -4.25 38.55 35.39
N TRP A 275 -4.95 37.43 35.20
CA TRP A 275 -4.46 36.28 34.45
C TRP A 275 -5.02 36.29 33.04
N THR A 276 -4.37 35.60 32.12
CA THR A 276 -4.82 35.53 30.73
C THR A 276 -4.58 34.12 30.20
N PRO A 277 -5.61 33.43 29.71
CA PRO A 277 -5.39 32.20 28.96
C PRO A 277 -4.58 32.51 27.70
N VAL A 278 -3.52 31.76 27.48
CA VAL A 278 -2.65 31.94 26.33
C VAL A 278 -2.56 30.61 25.60
N LEU A 279 -2.76 30.64 24.29
CA LEU A 279 -2.49 29.46 23.47
C LEU A 279 -0.96 29.29 23.42
N PRO A 280 -0.40 28.13 23.82
CA PRO A 280 1.00 27.85 23.57
C PRO A 280 1.28 28.01 22.08
N VAL A 281 2.46 28.56 21.79
CA VAL A 281 2.94 28.60 20.41
C VAL A 281 3.25 27.15 20.01
N GLY A 282 2.63 26.70 18.92
CA GLY A 282 2.99 25.42 18.32
C GLY A 282 4.43 25.43 17.81
N VAL A 283 4.86 24.28 17.30
CA VAL A 283 6.20 24.03 16.75
C VAL A 283 6.43 24.81 15.44
N GLY A 284 5.36 25.33 14.83
CA GLY A 284 5.38 26.14 13.62
C GLY A 284 4.52 25.50 12.52
N ASP A 285 3.96 26.35 11.66
CA ASP A 285 3.24 25.93 10.47
C ASP A 285 4.13 26.10 9.24
N PHE A 286 4.54 24.98 8.66
CA PHE A 286 5.46 24.91 7.52
C PHE A 286 4.76 24.55 6.21
N ALA A 287 3.43 24.37 6.22
CA ALA A 287 2.69 24.06 5.00
C ALA A 287 2.65 25.29 4.08
N GLN A 288 3.03 25.10 2.83
CA GLN A 288 3.03 26.14 1.81
C GLN A 288 2.67 25.58 0.43
N ILE A 289 2.18 26.45 -0.46
CA ILE A 289 1.90 26.13 -1.85
C ILE A 289 3.00 26.70 -2.74
N TRP A 290 3.60 25.85 -3.54
CA TRP A 290 4.74 26.19 -4.37
C TRP A 290 4.53 25.82 -5.83
N THR A 291 5.12 26.58 -6.75
CA THR A 291 5.22 26.20 -8.16
C THR A 291 6.68 26.01 -8.55
N GLY A 292 6.93 25.08 -9.47
CA GLY A 292 8.24 24.95 -10.13
C GLY A 292 9.34 24.28 -9.33
N LEU A 293 9.01 23.40 -8.37
CA LEU A 293 9.91 22.45 -7.70
C LEU A 293 10.40 21.33 -8.65
N ARG A 294 10.94 21.73 -9.81
CA ARG A 294 11.31 20.85 -10.95
C ARG A 294 12.51 19.96 -10.69
N ASP A 295 13.31 20.31 -9.70
CA ASP A 295 14.46 19.54 -9.24
C ASP A 295 14.03 18.27 -8.49
N ILE A 296 12.78 18.22 -8.03
CA ILE A 296 12.28 17.12 -7.22
C ILE A 296 11.17 16.32 -7.89
N ASP A 297 10.39 16.85 -8.85
CA ASP A 297 9.49 16.05 -9.72
C ASP A 297 10.30 15.28 -10.79
N PRO A 298 10.62 13.98 -10.58
CA PRO A 298 11.45 13.20 -11.49
C PRO A 298 10.69 12.76 -12.74
N CYS A 299 9.37 12.95 -12.79
CA CYS A 299 8.52 12.52 -13.88
C CYS A 299 8.19 13.66 -14.85
N VAL A 300 8.33 14.93 -14.42
CA VAL A 300 8.10 16.15 -15.20
C VAL A 300 6.75 16.09 -15.94
N THR A 301 5.74 15.51 -15.28
CA THR A 301 4.46 15.18 -15.90
C THR A 301 3.55 16.39 -16.02
N ASN A 302 3.66 17.37 -15.12
CA ASN A 302 3.00 18.68 -15.19
C ASN A 302 3.67 19.73 -14.28
N PHE A 303 3.28 21.01 -14.41
CA PHE A 303 3.84 22.15 -13.64
C PHE A 303 2.82 22.71 -12.63
N THR A 304 1.98 21.84 -12.07
CA THR A 304 1.00 22.16 -11.04
C THR A 304 1.64 22.80 -9.81
N PRO A 305 0.93 23.66 -9.08
CA PRO A 305 1.31 23.97 -7.72
C PRO A 305 1.23 22.72 -6.86
N GLN A 306 2.18 22.61 -5.95
CA GLN A 306 2.36 21.50 -5.04
C GLN A 306 2.20 22.01 -3.61
N VAL A 307 1.61 21.19 -2.74
CA VAL A 307 1.71 21.43 -1.30
C VAL A 307 3.05 20.89 -0.85
N ALA A 308 3.88 21.75 -0.26
CA ALA A 308 5.14 21.36 0.33
C ALA A 308 5.24 21.89 1.75
N PHE A 309 5.91 21.15 2.62
CA PHE A 309 6.10 21.51 4.02
C PHE A 309 7.52 22.02 4.19
N ILE A 310 7.76 23.31 3.97
CA ILE A 310 9.10 23.93 3.86
C ILE A 310 9.23 25.08 4.87
N ASP A 311 10.36 25.17 5.58
CA ASP A 311 10.76 26.37 6.32
C ASP A 311 11.47 27.33 5.35
N ASP A 312 10.94 28.54 5.21
CA ASP A 312 11.43 29.56 4.28
C ASP A 312 12.44 30.53 4.94
N GLY A 313 12.88 30.24 6.16
CA GLY A 313 13.82 31.04 6.94
C GLY A 313 13.18 32.27 7.61
N ILE A 314 11.85 32.45 7.54
CA ILE A 314 11.15 33.49 8.30
C ILE A 314 11.05 33.06 9.76
N VAL A 315 11.73 33.80 10.65
CA VAL A 315 11.67 33.59 12.10
C VAL A 315 10.27 33.94 12.62
N VAL A 316 9.48 32.92 12.97
CA VAL A 316 8.29 33.07 13.83
C VAL A 316 8.78 33.04 15.29
N PRO A 317 8.17 33.76 16.26
CA PRO A 317 8.62 33.70 17.65
C PRO A 317 8.65 32.26 18.18
N GLY A 318 9.87 31.68 18.30
CA GLY A 318 10.07 30.29 18.74
C GLY A 318 10.55 29.33 17.65
N THR A 319 10.57 29.73 16.38
CA THR A 319 11.05 28.91 15.26
C THR A 319 12.12 29.66 14.46
N GLY A 320 13.20 28.98 14.09
CA GLY A 320 14.33 29.59 13.40
C GLY A 320 15.00 28.61 12.45
N GLY A 321 14.92 28.95 11.15
CA GLY A 321 15.68 28.42 10.03
C GLY A 321 17.17 28.20 10.32
N SER A 322 17.73 27.04 9.95
CA SER A 322 19.18 26.89 9.72
C SER A 322 19.42 26.64 8.23
N GLU A 323 20.53 27.13 7.70
CA GLU A 323 20.98 26.72 6.36
C GLU A 323 21.15 25.19 6.33
N CYS A 324 20.68 24.55 5.26
CA CYS A 324 20.90 23.13 4.97
C CYS A 324 22.38 22.74 5.10
N ILE A 325 22.67 21.52 5.59
CA ILE A 325 24.05 21.03 5.68
C ILE A 325 24.45 20.28 4.41
N ASN A 326 23.59 19.39 3.90
CA ASN A 326 23.91 18.50 2.76
C ASN A 326 23.02 18.71 1.53
N TRP A 327 21.69 18.74 1.68
CA TRP A 327 20.74 18.84 0.57
C TRP A 327 19.81 20.03 0.79
N CYS A 328 19.76 20.93 -0.19
CA CYS A 328 18.99 22.18 -0.13
C CYS A 328 17.99 22.22 -1.28
N TYR A 329 16.72 22.51 -1.01
CA TYR A 329 15.69 22.74 -2.03
C TYR A 329 14.69 23.80 -1.55
N GLY A 330 13.77 24.21 -2.43
CA GLY A 330 12.90 25.37 -2.19
C GLY A 330 13.61 26.72 -2.34
N PRO A 331 12.88 27.85 -2.41
CA PRO A 331 13.49 29.16 -2.66
C PRO A 331 14.36 29.63 -1.49
N GLY A 332 15.67 29.73 -1.75
CA GLY A 332 16.66 30.17 -0.76
C GLY A 332 17.49 29.04 -0.14
N GLY A 333 17.15 27.77 -0.40
CA GLY A 333 17.91 26.61 0.10
C GLY A 333 17.71 26.35 1.60
N TYR A 334 16.52 26.65 2.12
CA TYR A 334 16.16 26.40 3.51
C TYR A 334 15.43 25.06 3.64
N ILE A 335 15.53 24.48 4.83
CA ILE A 335 14.95 23.18 5.17
C ILE A 335 14.13 23.29 6.46
N VAL A 336 13.04 22.52 6.60
CA VAL A 336 12.31 22.42 7.88
C VAL A 336 13.30 22.02 8.97
N THR A 337 13.36 22.87 9.97
CA THR A 337 14.58 23.09 10.74
C THR A 337 14.99 22.00 11.69
N THR A 338 16.27 22.08 12.07
CA THR A 338 16.94 21.25 13.08
C THR A 338 17.22 22.00 14.39
N THR A 339 16.62 23.18 14.58
CA THR A 339 16.52 23.89 15.88
C THR A 339 15.23 24.72 16.08
N GLY A 340 14.28 24.75 15.14
CA GLY A 340 13.18 25.72 15.10
C GLY A 340 11.83 25.19 15.58
N GLY A 341 11.84 24.46 16.69
CA GLY A 341 10.69 23.99 17.46
C GLY A 341 11.10 23.93 18.94
N MET A 342 10.16 23.95 19.90
CA MET A 342 10.50 23.98 21.33
C MET A 342 11.58 22.96 21.68
N LEU A 343 12.78 23.42 22.08
CA LEU A 343 13.89 22.58 22.53
C LEU A 343 13.34 21.44 23.42
N ARG A 344 13.38 20.22 22.89
CA ARG A 344 13.11 18.94 23.55
C ARG A 344 11.65 18.54 23.85
N ASN A 345 10.62 19.33 23.51
CA ASN A 345 9.24 19.00 23.92
C ASN A 345 8.13 19.22 22.86
N GLY A 346 8.43 19.55 21.60
CA GLY A 346 7.41 19.68 20.55
C GLY A 346 7.86 19.08 19.23
N HIS A 347 7.03 18.22 18.63
CA HIS A 347 7.31 17.50 17.38
C HIS A 347 6.37 17.96 16.28
N LEU A 348 6.88 18.18 15.07
CA LEU A 348 6.09 18.71 13.96
C LEU A 348 4.87 17.84 13.67
N ASN A 349 3.71 18.49 13.62
CA ASN A 349 2.48 17.93 13.10
C ASN A 349 1.78 19.04 12.32
N ASN A 350 1.96 19.03 11.00
CA ASN A 350 1.36 20.03 10.14
C ASN A 350 0.47 19.33 9.13
N VAL A 351 -0.70 19.91 8.91
CA VAL A 351 -1.69 19.37 7.98
C VAL A 351 -2.22 20.50 7.11
N ILE A 352 -2.68 20.12 5.93
CA ILE A 352 -3.50 20.95 5.07
C ILE A 352 -4.81 20.22 4.81
N GLU A 353 -5.91 20.91 5.06
CA GLU A 353 -7.26 20.39 4.90
C GLU A 353 -7.90 21.05 3.68
N SER A 354 -8.59 20.25 2.86
CA SER A 354 -9.37 20.76 1.75
C SER A 354 -10.51 21.64 2.26
N PRO A 355 -11.10 22.50 1.41
CA PRO A 355 -12.47 22.97 1.65
C PRO A 355 -13.40 21.77 1.89
N VAL A 356 -14.47 21.99 2.65
CA VAL A 356 -15.58 21.03 2.73
C VAL A 356 -16.23 20.96 1.34
N MET A 357 -16.39 19.75 0.83
CA MET A 357 -17.00 19.48 -0.47
C MET A 357 -18.37 18.87 -0.24
N ASP A 358 -19.43 19.48 -0.77
CA ASP A 358 -20.76 18.85 -0.70
C ASP A 358 -20.75 17.58 -1.54
N TRP A 359 -21.33 16.51 -1.01
CA TRP A 359 -21.53 15.27 -1.74
C TRP A 359 -22.48 15.54 -2.92
N PRO A 360 -22.15 15.06 -4.14
CA PRO A 360 -23.00 15.27 -5.29
C PRO A 360 -24.34 14.57 -5.06
N ASP A 361 -25.40 15.39 -4.97
CA ASP A 361 -26.80 14.98 -4.81
C ASP A 361 -27.13 13.77 -5.73
N PRO A 362 -27.72 12.67 -5.22
CA PRO A 362 -28.16 11.58 -6.08
C PRO A 362 -29.18 12.15 -7.05
N LYS A 363 -28.77 12.31 -8.31
CA LYS A 363 -29.60 12.95 -9.34
C LYS A 363 -30.91 12.17 -9.47
N SER A 364 -31.95 12.68 -8.80
CA SER A 364 -33.36 12.35 -9.01
C SER A 364 -33.85 10.94 -8.64
N GLY A 365 -33.76 10.52 -7.37
CA GLY A 365 -34.68 9.54 -6.75
C GLY A 365 -34.98 8.24 -7.52
N THR A 366 -34.04 7.78 -8.36
CA THR A 366 -34.20 6.62 -9.26
C THR A 366 -32.86 5.91 -9.47
N GLY A 367 -32.21 5.47 -8.40
CA GLY A 367 -31.01 4.64 -8.51
C GLY A 367 -30.29 4.50 -7.16
N PRO A 368 -29.46 3.45 -6.99
CA PRO A 368 -28.64 3.28 -5.78
C PRO A 368 -27.80 4.53 -5.58
N ASP A 369 -27.74 4.99 -4.33
CA ASP A 369 -27.02 6.18 -3.93
C ASP A 369 -25.57 6.11 -4.44
N ASP A 370 -25.08 7.25 -4.90
CA ASP A 370 -23.77 7.38 -5.56
C ASP A 370 -22.66 7.24 -4.51
N ASP A 371 -22.39 6.02 -4.04
CA ASP A 371 -21.64 5.79 -2.79
C ASP A 371 -20.13 5.50 -2.93
N GLY A 372 -19.57 5.56 -4.13
CA GLY A 372 -18.16 5.26 -4.40
C GLY A 372 -17.26 6.47 -4.24
N ILE A 373 -16.10 6.38 -3.58
CA ILE A 373 -15.09 7.45 -3.53
C ILE A 373 -13.66 6.91 -3.62
N ILE A 374 -12.86 7.50 -4.50
CA ILE A 374 -11.41 7.32 -4.55
C ILE A 374 -10.74 8.63 -4.16
N PHE A 375 -9.82 8.57 -3.20
CA PHE A 375 -8.90 9.65 -2.87
C PHE A 375 -7.51 9.32 -3.40
N ALA A 376 -6.98 10.16 -4.28
CA ALA A 376 -5.70 9.98 -4.95
C ALA A 376 -4.83 11.22 -4.83
N PHE A 377 -3.52 11.04 -4.87
CA PHE A 377 -2.53 12.11 -4.85
C PHE A 377 -1.19 11.59 -5.37
N GLN A 378 -0.25 12.46 -5.63
CA GLN A 378 1.16 12.13 -5.75
C GLN A 378 1.88 12.70 -4.55
N VAL A 379 2.92 12.02 -4.12
CA VAL A 379 3.76 12.39 -2.99
C VAL A 379 5.20 12.10 -3.35
N PHE A 380 6.11 12.90 -2.86
CA PHE A 380 7.52 12.52 -2.81
C PHE A 380 7.91 12.23 -1.38
N ARG A 381 8.55 11.09 -1.17
CA ARG A 381 9.18 10.76 0.11
C ARG A 381 10.68 10.99 -0.01
N HIS A 382 11.36 11.37 1.06
CA HIS A 382 12.81 11.62 1.07
C HIS A 382 13.52 11.03 2.30
N GLU A 383 12.81 10.37 3.21
CA GLU A 383 13.33 10.16 4.56
C GLU A 383 14.08 8.82 4.72
N ASP A 384 15.40 8.95 4.84
CA ASP A 384 16.30 7.88 5.29
C ASP A 384 16.27 7.86 6.84
N LEU A 385 15.76 6.77 7.42
CA LEU A 385 15.65 6.54 8.87
C LEU A 385 17.05 6.48 9.54
N THR A 386 17.67 7.63 9.77
CA THR A 386 19.03 7.78 10.30
C THR A 386 19.06 8.72 11.49
N TYR A 387 20.10 8.61 12.33
CA TYR A 387 20.30 9.49 13.49
C TYR A 387 20.44 10.98 13.12
N ASP A 388 20.84 11.28 11.88
CA ASP A 388 21.01 12.67 11.42
C ASP A 388 19.68 13.29 10.93
N ALA A 389 18.66 12.47 10.66
CA ALA A 389 17.34 12.90 10.17
C ALA A 389 16.29 12.95 11.31
N PRO A 390 15.38 13.94 11.32
CA PRO A 390 14.35 14.11 12.35
C PRO A 390 13.19 13.12 12.21
N GLY A 391 13.16 12.32 11.14
CA GLY A 391 12.11 11.33 10.87
C GLY A 391 10.77 12.00 10.57
N ILE A 392 10.67 12.75 9.47
CA ILE A 392 9.40 13.26 8.95
C ILE A 392 8.71 12.16 8.13
N PHE A 393 7.40 12.05 8.30
CA PHE A 393 6.57 11.08 7.60
C PHE A 393 5.37 11.79 7.00
N TYR A 394 4.79 11.24 5.94
CA TYR A 394 3.55 11.78 5.38
C TYR A 394 2.33 11.06 5.95
N ILE A 395 1.23 11.81 6.07
CA ILE A 395 -0.09 11.31 6.45
C ILE A 395 -1.14 11.82 5.48
N TRP A 396 -2.28 11.14 5.45
CA TRP A 396 -3.47 11.56 4.72
C TRP A 396 -4.71 11.12 5.50
N GLY A 397 -5.83 11.83 5.32
CA GLY A 397 -7.09 11.48 5.98
C GLY A 397 -8.28 11.89 5.14
N VAL A 398 -9.40 11.19 5.37
CA VAL A 398 -10.71 11.51 4.80
C VAL A 398 -11.74 11.54 5.92
N ARG A 399 -12.73 12.42 5.83
CA ARG A 399 -13.89 12.41 6.72
C ARG A 399 -15.14 12.77 5.96
N SER A 400 -16.27 12.34 6.49
CA SER A 400 -17.58 12.57 5.89
C SER A 400 -18.62 12.77 6.97
N ALA A 401 -19.63 13.59 6.71
CA ALA A 401 -20.71 13.85 7.65
C ALA A 401 -22.07 13.77 6.95
N ASP A 402 -23.08 13.34 7.71
CA ASP A 402 -24.51 13.42 7.40
C ASP A 402 -25.11 14.67 8.07
N THR A 403 -25.09 15.83 7.41
CA THR A 403 -25.54 17.11 7.98
C THR A 403 -27.06 17.27 8.02
N ASP A 404 -27.81 16.44 7.30
CA ASP A 404 -29.28 16.45 7.31
C ASP A 404 -29.92 15.35 8.19
N GLY A 405 -29.11 14.41 8.67
CA GLY A 405 -29.51 13.31 9.55
C GLY A 405 -30.25 12.20 8.81
N SER A 406 -30.07 12.09 7.49
CA SER A 406 -30.71 11.09 6.65
C SER A 406 -30.41 9.64 7.07
N ALA A 407 -29.27 9.38 7.70
CA ALA A 407 -28.82 8.09 8.18
C ALA A 407 -28.88 7.91 9.71
N GLY A 408 -29.41 8.89 10.45
CA GLY A 408 -29.62 8.78 11.88
C GLY A 408 -29.55 10.13 12.58
N ASP A 409 -28.39 10.43 13.15
CA ASP A 409 -28.13 11.68 13.87
C ASP A 409 -27.45 12.68 12.95
N VAL A 410 -27.80 13.96 13.10
CA VAL A 410 -27.13 15.06 12.38
C VAL A 410 -25.68 15.15 12.85
N GLN A 411 -24.77 14.97 11.90
CA GLN A 411 -23.33 15.07 12.09
C GLN A 411 -22.83 16.41 11.58
N SER A 412 -21.80 16.95 12.23
CA SER A 412 -21.04 18.07 11.70
C SER A 412 -19.68 17.58 11.22
N ILE A 413 -19.27 17.97 10.01
CA ILE A 413 -17.98 17.58 9.44
C ILE A 413 -16.81 17.92 10.37
N THR A 414 -16.87 19.02 11.12
CA THR A 414 -15.82 19.41 12.07
C THR A 414 -15.75 18.51 13.30
N GLY A 415 -16.86 17.86 13.66
CA GLY A 415 -16.92 16.90 14.76
C GLY A 415 -16.67 15.45 14.33
N GLN A 416 -16.40 15.19 13.04
CA GLN A 416 -16.04 13.85 12.58
C GLN A 416 -14.52 13.65 12.66
N PRO A 417 -14.06 12.50 13.18
CA PRO A 417 -12.64 12.16 13.19
C PRO A 417 -12.12 11.97 11.77
N TRP A 418 -10.82 12.19 11.58
CA TRP A 418 -10.15 11.79 10.34
C TRP A 418 -10.05 10.28 10.28
N ALA A 419 -10.57 9.68 9.22
CA ALA A 419 -10.42 8.28 8.91
C ALA A 419 -9.30 8.08 7.87
N ASP A 420 -8.47 7.08 8.11
CA ASP A 420 -7.42 6.65 7.20
C ASP A 420 -7.16 5.16 7.40
N ARG A 421 -6.12 4.63 6.76
CA ARG A 421 -5.73 3.20 6.90
C ARG A 421 -4.65 2.96 7.95
N ASN A 422 -4.46 3.93 8.85
CA ASN A 422 -3.58 3.95 10.02
C ASN A 422 -2.09 3.65 9.71
N TYR A 423 -1.59 4.12 8.57
CA TYR A 423 -0.17 4.06 8.27
C TYR A 423 0.44 5.45 8.22
N VAL A 424 1.50 5.64 8.99
CA VAL A 424 2.39 6.78 8.83
C VAL A 424 3.42 6.38 7.76
N TYR A 425 3.42 7.07 6.62
CA TYR A 425 4.08 6.59 5.42
C TYR A 425 5.51 7.13 5.30
N TYR A 426 6.47 6.23 5.09
CA TYR A 426 7.90 6.53 4.96
C TYR A 426 8.57 5.73 3.85
N GLY A 427 9.76 6.15 3.45
CA GLY A 427 10.53 5.55 2.38
C GLY A 427 11.68 6.46 1.98
N GLY A 428 12.66 5.89 1.26
CA GLY A 428 13.75 6.66 0.68
C GLY A 428 13.29 7.66 -0.39
N PRO A 429 14.22 8.41 -1.00
CA PRO A 429 13.94 9.43 -2.01
C PRO A 429 13.25 8.84 -3.24
N ASP A 430 11.92 8.90 -3.27
CA ASP A 430 11.09 8.32 -4.31
C ASP A 430 9.79 9.11 -4.53
N TYR A 431 9.30 9.10 -5.78
CA TYR A 431 8.12 9.82 -6.23
C TYR A 431 6.99 8.87 -6.61
N LEU A 432 5.81 9.17 -6.09
CA LEU A 432 4.93 8.15 -5.64
C LEU A 432 3.46 8.58 -5.81
N SER A 433 2.69 7.90 -6.67
CA SER A 433 1.25 8.18 -6.85
C SER A 433 0.35 7.34 -5.90
N VAL A 434 -0.39 7.90 -5.00
CA VAL A 434 -1.34 7.16 -4.15
C VAL A 434 -2.73 7.23 -4.76
N ALA A 435 -3.47 6.13 -4.79
CA ALA A 435 -4.90 6.10 -5.11
C ALA A 435 -5.59 5.05 -4.23
N ASN A 436 -6.45 5.52 -3.34
CA ASN A 436 -7.19 4.72 -2.38
C ASN A 436 -8.68 4.81 -2.71
N ASP A 437 -9.34 3.70 -3.01
CA ASP A 437 -10.80 3.65 -2.80
C ASP A 437 -11.01 3.74 -1.30
N VAL A 438 -11.78 4.72 -0.83
CA VAL A 438 -12.02 4.99 0.61
C VAL A 438 -13.49 4.85 0.96
N THR A 439 -14.29 4.19 0.12
CA THR A 439 -15.72 3.99 0.34
C THR A 439 -16.01 3.32 1.68
N ASP A 440 -15.23 2.32 2.06
CA ASP A 440 -15.35 1.61 3.35
C ASP A 440 -15.05 2.48 4.58
N LEU A 441 -14.44 3.66 4.40
CA LEU A 441 -14.16 4.63 5.45
C LEU A 441 -15.25 5.72 5.58
N MET A 442 -16.26 5.71 4.70
CA MET A 442 -17.29 6.74 4.65
C MET A 442 -18.47 6.44 5.56
N ASN A 443 -19.04 7.48 6.16
CA ASN A 443 -20.29 7.39 6.92
C ASN A 443 -21.48 7.19 5.97
N PRO A 444 -22.48 6.36 6.36
CA PRO A 444 -23.78 6.35 5.69
C PRO A 444 -24.45 7.73 5.75
N GLY A 445 -25.20 8.10 4.71
CA GLY A 445 -25.97 9.36 4.69
C GLY A 445 -25.16 10.62 4.40
N ARG A 446 -23.87 10.48 4.08
CA ARG A 446 -23.00 11.64 3.90
C ARG A 446 -23.49 12.61 2.82
N ASP A 447 -23.44 13.88 3.17
CA ASP A 447 -23.71 15.02 2.30
C ASP A 447 -22.53 16.01 2.26
N GLU A 448 -21.50 15.81 3.10
CA GLU A 448 -20.24 16.53 3.08
C GLU A 448 -19.03 15.57 3.16
N VAL A 449 -17.97 15.89 2.44
CA VAL A 449 -16.67 15.20 2.50
C VAL A 449 -15.52 16.19 2.57
N GLN A 450 -14.49 15.82 3.30
CA GLN A 450 -13.26 16.59 3.40
C GLN A 450 -12.04 15.66 3.38
N VAL A 451 -10.94 16.13 2.81
CA VAL A 451 -9.67 15.39 2.76
C VAL A 451 -8.55 16.20 3.39
N GLN A 452 -7.53 15.51 3.90
CA GLN A 452 -6.37 16.10 4.54
C GLN A 452 -5.09 15.43 4.03
N LEU A 453 -4.03 16.23 3.92
CA LEU A 453 -2.67 15.79 3.68
C LEU A 453 -1.77 16.42 4.75
N GLY A 454 -0.72 15.75 5.18
CA GLY A 454 0.09 16.29 6.26
C GLY A 454 1.42 15.61 6.45
N ILE A 455 2.14 16.11 7.45
CA ILE A 455 3.41 15.58 7.92
C ILE A 455 3.38 15.36 9.42
N TYR A 456 4.06 14.30 9.86
CA TYR A 456 4.25 14.00 11.26
C TYR A 456 5.71 13.65 11.54
N GLN A 457 6.30 14.24 12.57
CA GLN A 457 7.67 13.93 13.00
C GLN A 457 7.66 12.83 14.06
N LEU A 458 8.29 11.70 13.76
CA LEU A 458 8.37 10.53 14.66
C LEU A 458 9.79 10.18 15.12
N GLY A 459 10.85 10.85 14.63
CA GLY A 459 12.24 10.50 14.97
C GLY A 459 12.52 10.44 16.48
N TRP A 460 11.83 11.28 17.26
CA TRP A 460 11.91 11.32 18.72
C TRP A 460 11.51 10.00 19.42
N MET A 461 10.63 9.19 18.81
CA MET A 461 10.25 7.88 19.37
C MET A 461 11.45 6.92 19.46
N TRP A 462 12.49 7.19 18.66
CA TRP A 462 13.72 6.41 18.60
C TRP A 462 14.94 7.16 19.16
N ASP A 463 14.73 8.25 19.92
CA ASP A 463 15.77 9.16 20.40
C ASP A 463 16.62 9.76 19.25
N TRP A 464 16.03 9.95 18.06
CA TRP A 464 16.69 10.61 16.92
C TRP A 464 16.36 12.10 16.92
N ASP A 465 17.15 12.88 17.65
CA ASP A 465 17.15 14.34 17.58
C ASP A 465 18.03 14.79 16.38
N GLY A 466 17.56 14.51 15.16
CA GLY A 466 18.28 14.78 13.92
C GLY A 466 18.80 16.22 13.81
N HIS A 467 19.92 16.40 13.11
CA HIS A 467 20.58 17.69 12.93
C HIS A 467 20.50 18.22 11.49
N ASP A 468 19.94 17.43 10.55
CA ASP A 468 19.67 17.78 9.14
C ASP A 468 18.24 17.31 8.77
N GLY A 469 17.25 18.20 8.82
CA GLY A 469 15.83 17.89 8.62
C GLY A 469 15.41 18.11 7.19
N TYR A 470 15.12 17.04 6.45
CA TYR A 470 14.73 17.17 5.04
C TYR A 470 13.21 17.43 4.93
N PRO A 471 12.74 18.61 4.45
CA PRO A 471 11.30 18.86 4.26
C PRO A 471 10.66 18.13 3.07
N ALA A 472 10.48 16.82 3.20
CA ALA A 472 9.56 16.05 2.38
C ALA A 472 8.62 15.31 3.35
N PRO A 473 7.34 15.15 3.03
CA PRO A 473 6.74 15.11 1.70
C PRO A 473 6.38 16.46 1.06
N TYR A 474 6.23 16.41 -0.26
CA TYR A 474 5.38 17.34 -1.00
C TYR A 474 4.35 16.53 -1.79
N PHE A 475 3.19 17.12 -1.99
CA PHE A 475 2.03 16.51 -2.63
C PHE A 475 1.69 17.23 -3.92
N ASP A 476 1.31 16.44 -4.93
CA ASP A 476 0.89 16.90 -6.26
C ASP A 476 -0.32 16.08 -6.72
N ASN A 477 -0.98 16.47 -7.81
CA ASN A 477 -2.03 15.70 -8.49
C ASN A 477 -3.13 15.12 -7.58
N VAL A 478 -3.46 15.81 -6.48
CA VAL A 478 -4.50 15.38 -5.55
C VAL A 478 -5.86 15.41 -6.23
N THR A 479 -6.62 14.35 -6.05
CA THR A 479 -7.89 14.09 -6.72
C THR A 479 -8.85 13.34 -5.81
N VAL A 480 -10.13 13.69 -5.90
CA VAL A 480 -11.23 12.89 -5.36
C VAL A 480 -12.12 12.48 -6.53
N LYS A 481 -12.46 11.19 -6.64
CA LYS A 481 -13.32 10.67 -7.71
C LYS A 481 -14.52 9.99 -7.10
N ILE A 482 -15.72 10.38 -7.52
CA ILE A 482 -16.97 9.81 -7.01
C ILE A 482 -17.58 8.92 -8.10
N PHE A 483 -18.12 7.76 -7.73
CA PHE A 483 -18.63 6.78 -8.69
C PHE A 483 -19.79 5.95 -8.12
N PRO A 484 -20.60 5.27 -8.96
CA PRO A 484 -21.66 4.39 -8.50
C PRO A 484 -21.07 3.21 -7.76
N TYR A 485 -21.58 2.97 -6.56
CA TYR A 485 -21.20 1.84 -5.74
C TYR A 485 -22.45 1.04 -5.37
N HIS A 486 -22.32 -0.28 -5.28
CA HIS A 486 -23.44 -1.17 -4.97
C HIS A 486 -23.03 -2.09 -3.85
N GLY A 487 -23.84 -2.16 -2.80
CA GLY A 487 -23.60 -3.01 -1.65
C GLY A 487 -22.71 -2.37 -0.58
N PRO A 488 -22.23 -3.18 0.37
CA PRO A 488 -21.28 -2.74 1.40
C PRO A 488 -19.89 -2.45 0.81
N GLY A 489 -19.19 -1.47 1.36
CA GLY A 489 -17.78 -1.19 1.10
C GLY A 489 -16.93 -2.41 1.48
N MET A 490 -16.02 -2.83 0.60
CA MET A 490 -15.09 -3.94 0.88
C MET A 490 -13.65 -3.55 0.62
N SER A 491 -12.77 -3.90 1.55
CA SER A 491 -11.32 -3.78 1.37
C SER A 491 -10.58 -4.93 2.05
N ALA A 492 -9.42 -5.32 1.53
CA ALA A 492 -8.55 -6.32 2.14
C ALA A 492 -7.11 -6.04 1.80
N ARG A 493 -6.18 -6.36 2.71
CA ARG A 493 -4.77 -6.29 2.33
C ARG A 493 -4.41 -7.49 1.44
N GLU A 494 -3.57 -7.32 0.42
CA GLU A 494 -3.03 -8.44 -0.38
C GLU A 494 -2.39 -9.50 0.52
N ILE A 495 -1.70 -9.06 1.59
CA ILE A 495 -1.09 -9.97 2.56
C ILE A 495 -2.12 -10.79 3.35
N ASP A 496 -3.36 -10.32 3.46
CA ASP A 496 -4.45 -11.00 4.16
C ASP A 496 -5.31 -11.85 3.21
N LEU A 497 -4.95 -11.95 1.92
CA LEU A 497 -5.60 -12.81 0.92
C LEU A 497 -4.81 -14.11 0.69
N ALA A 498 -5.47 -15.09 0.08
CA ALA A 498 -4.92 -16.42 -0.17
C ALA A 498 -3.70 -16.39 -1.08
N GLN A 499 -2.72 -17.26 -0.83
CA GLN A 499 -1.44 -17.33 -1.52
C GLN A 499 -1.22 -18.67 -2.21
N ASP A 500 -0.47 -18.67 -3.30
CA ASP A 500 -0.02 -19.90 -3.97
C ASP A 500 0.78 -20.78 -3.01
N ASN A 501 0.62 -22.10 -3.14
CA ASN A 501 1.16 -22.99 -2.13
C ASN A 501 1.58 -24.36 -2.69
N PHE A 502 2.45 -25.03 -1.94
CA PHE A 502 2.95 -26.38 -2.21
C PHE A 502 2.44 -27.35 -1.13
N PRO A 503 2.44 -28.67 -1.36
CA PRO A 503 2.11 -29.63 -0.32
C PRO A 503 3.08 -29.53 0.87
N GLU A 504 2.58 -29.60 2.11
CA GLU A 504 3.40 -29.47 3.34
C GLU A 504 4.56 -30.49 3.45
N ARG A 505 4.54 -31.56 2.65
CA ARG A 505 5.50 -32.66 2.71
C ARG A 505 6.45 -32.67 1.52
N GLY A 506 7.67 -32.17 1.72
CA GLY A 506 8.88 -32.49 0.93
C GLY A 506 8.69 -32.67 -0.59
N THR A 507 9.41 -33.63 -1.17
CA THR A 507 9.25 -34.02 -2.58
C THR A 507 7.86 -34.64 -2.82
N ILE A 508 7.24 -34.36 -3.98
CA ILE A 508 6.01 -35.03 -4.41
C ILE A 508 6.24 -36.56 -4.50
N ASP A 509 5.51 -37.35 -3.70
CA ASP A 509 5.54 -38.80 -3.68
C ASP A 509 4.32 -39.35 -4.43
N MET A 510 4.53 -39.66 -5.71
CA MET A 510 3.50 -40.26 -6.56
C MET A 510 3.12 -41.70 -6.14
N GLY A 511 3.81 -42.28 -5.14
CA GLY A 511 3.43 -43.52 -4.46
C GLY A 511 2.34 -43.34 -3.38
N ASP A 512 2.14 -42.11 -2.88
CA ASP A 512 1.08 -41.74 -1.94
C ASP A 512 0.42 -40.39 -2.29
N PRO A 513 -0.24 -40.27 -3.47
CA PRO A 513 -0.77 -38.98 -3.95
C PRO A 513 -1.81 -38.35 -3.01
N GLY A 514 -2.49 -39.16 -2.20
CA GLY A 514 -3.49 -38.67 -1.25
C GLY A 514 -2.91 -37.95 -0.04
N SER A 515 -1.60 -38.01 0.17
CA SER A 515 -0.92 -37.28 1.25
C SER A 515 -0.46 -35.86 0.86
N HIS A 516 -0.64 -35.49 -0.41
CA HIS A 516 -0.18 -34.22 -0.98
C HIS A 516 -1.30 -33.17 -1.08
N SER A 517 -2.07 -32.97 -0.02
CA SER A 517 -2.98 -31.82 0.01
C SER A 517 -2.20 -30.52 0.05
N VAL A 518 -2.70 -29.53 -0.67
CA VAL A 518 -2.20 -28.15 -0.63
C VAL A 518 -3.14 -27.32 0.23
N ARG A 519 -2.57 -26.47 1.08
CA ARG A 519 -3.34 -25.63 2.00
C ARG A 519 -3.79 -24.34 1.34
N PHE A 520 -4.98 -23.88 1.73
CA PHE A 520 -5.49 -22.57 1.39
C PHE A 520 -5.10 -21.63 2.52
N ASP A 521 -3.98 -20.93 2.36
CA ASP A 521 -3.41 -20.07 3.39
C ASP A 521 -3.33 -18.64 2.87
N MET A 522 -3.61 -17.64 3.70
CA MET A 522 -3.26 -16.26 3.39
C MET A 522 -1.75 -16.03 3.26
N ALA A 523 -1.36 -14.97 2.56
CA ALA A 523 0.03 -14.65 2.26
C ALA A 523 0.86 -14.33 3.53
N ARG A 524 0.26 -13.65 4.50
CA ARG A 524 0.91 -13.25 5.75
C ARG A 524 1.28 -14.44 6.63
N ASN A 525 2.54 -14.48 7.07
CA ASN A 525 2.98 -15.36 8.14
C ASN A 525 2.44 -14.88 9.51
N ILE A 526 1.68 -15.73 10.21
CA ILE A 526 1.13 -15.45 11.54
C ILE A 526 1.84 -16.18 12.68
N SER A 527 2.99 -16.78 12.39
CA SER A 527 3.79 -17.49 13.38
C SER A 527 4.34 -16.55 14.46
N LEU A 528 4.37 -17.04 15.70
CA LEU A 528 5.07 -16.33 16.78
C LEU A 528 6.57 -16.24 16.45
N ALA A 529 7.16 -15.04 16.59
CA ALA A 529 8.59 -14.79 16.37
C ALA A 529 9.51 -15.79 17.10
N SER A 530 9.07 -16.30 18.26
CA SER A 530 9.82 -17.28 19.05
C SER A 530 9.97 -18.67 18.42
N HIS A 531 9.18 -19.00 17.39
CA HIS A 531 9.17 -20.33 16.78
C HIS A 531 10.20 -20.50 15.65
N LEU A 532 10.74 -19.40 15.10
CA LEU A 532 11.74 -19.40 14.03
C LEU A 532 11.37 -20.32 12.84
N ARG A 533 10.07 -20.48 12.57
CA ARG A 533 9.53 -21.23 11.44
C ARG A 533 8.60 -20.33 10.67
N ASN A 534 8.60 -20.47 9.36
CA ASN A 534 7.61 -19.84 8.51
C ASN A 534 6.39 -20.77 8.43
N ASP A 535 5.33 -20.43 9.14
CA ASP A 535 4.04 -21.11 9.03
C ASP A 535 3.03 -20.10 8.43
N PRO A 536 2.66 -20.26 7.14
CA PRO A 536 1.60 -19.47 6.51
C PRO A 536 0.29 -19.45 7.32
N GLY A 537 -0.40 -18.31 7.33
CA GLY A 537 -1.67 -18.15 8.05
C GLY A 537 -2.86 -18.76 7.32
N ASP A 538 -3.79 -19.35 8.06
CA ASP A 538 -4.88 -20.19 7.53
C ASP A 538 -6.06 -19.38 6.96
N SER A 539 -6.69 -18.52 7.77
CA SER A 539 -7.86 -17.76 7.30
C SER A 539 -7.47 -16.43 6.65
N MET A 540 -8.05 -16.16 5.48
CA MET A 540 -8.01 -14.82 4.87
C MET A 540 -8.89 -13.84 5.65
N VAL A 541 -8.57 -12.55 5.64
CA VAL A 541 -9.31 -11.50 6.38
C VAL A 541 -9.65 -10.32 5.47
N VAL A 542 -10.91 -9.87 5.53
CA VAL A 542 -11.47 -8.79 4.70
C VAL A 542 -12.32 -7.85 5.55
N ASP A 543 -12.14 -6.55 5.34
CA ASP A 543 -13.00 -5.49 5.86
C ASP A 543 -14.22 -5.34 4.94
N ILE A 544 -15.43 -5.44 5.51
CA ILE A 544 -16.72 -5.36 4.81
C ILE A 544 -17.63 -4.49 5.67
N VAL A 545 -18.05 -3.32 5.19
CA VAL A 545 -18.80 -2.33 5.98
C VAL A 545 -20.03 -1.86 5.19
N PRO A 546 -21.26 -1.91 5.74
CA PRO A 546 -22.42 -1.27 5.11
C PRO A 546 -22.22 0.25 5.07
N VAL A 547 -22.21 0.82 3.87
CA VAL A 547 -21.95 2.25 3.63
C VAL A 547 -23.19 3.01 3.18
N ARG A 548 -24.30 2.30 2.93
CA ARG A 548 -25.55 2.89 2.44
C ARG A 548 -26.48 3.25 3.58
N THR A 549 -27.16 4.38 3.44
CA THR A 549 -28.11 4.90 4.43
C THR A 549 -29.20 3.89 4.78
N GLY A 550 -29.31 3.57 6.07
CA GLY A 550 -30.32 2.62 6.59
C GLY A 550 -30.12 1.16 6.15
N ALA A 551 -29.01 0.84 5.48
CA ALA A 551 -28.64 -0.52 5.13
C ALA A 551 -27.89 -1.20 6.28
N ASP A 552 -28.13 -2.50 6.43
CA ASP A 552 -27.36 -3.41 7.27
C ASP A 552 -27.17 -4.71 6.48
N TYR A 553 -26.29 -5.59 6.92
CA TYR A 553 -26.00 -6.84 6.22
C TYR A 553 -27.28 -7.66 5.96
N ASP A 554 -27.45 -8.09 4.72
CA ASP A 554 -28.49 -9.04 4.31
C ASP A 554 -27.91 -10.45 4.21
N GLY A 555 -27.68 -11.04 5.39
CA GLY A 555 -26.94 -12.30 5.51
C GLY A 555 -25.44 -12.08 5.75
N ASP A 556 -24.75 -13.17 6.03
CA ASP A 556 -23.30 -13.14 6.24
C ASP A 556 -22.59 -13.15 4.87
N PRO A 557 -21.48 -12.40 4.71
CA PRO A 557 -20.65 -12.45 3.51
C PRO A 557 -20.22 -13.86 3.12
N GLU A 558 -20.05 -14.11 1.83
CA GLU A 558 -19.67 -15.42 1.29
C GLU A 558 -18.42 -15.33 0.41
N LEU A 559 -17.51 -16.30 0.57
CA LEU A 559 -16.48 -16.60 -0.43
C LEU A 559 -17.07 -17.59 -1.42
N HIS A 560 -17.16 -17.19 -2.69
CA HIS A 560 -17.53 -18.05 -3.80
C HIS A 560 -16.27 -18.57 -4.48
N TYR A 561 -16.28 -19.83 -4.87
CA TYR A 561 -15.13 -20.43 -5.51
C TYR A 561 -15.52 -21.36 -6.66
N THR A 562 -14.60 -21.54 -7.59
CA THR A 562 -14.64 -22.55 -8.65
C THR A 562 -13.24 -23.12 -8.84
N LEU A 563 -13.17 -24.43 -8.98
CA LEU A 563 -11.95 -25.21 -9.00
C LEU A 563 -11.78 -25.88 -10.36
N ASP A 564 -10.72 -25.54 -11.08
CA ASP A 564 -10.22 -26.40 -12.16
C ASP A 564 -9.33 -27.46 -11.55
N ARG A 565 -9.92 -28.63 -11.36
CA ARG A 565 -9.34 -29.68 -10.55
C ARG A 565 -8.52 -30.62 -11.43
N ASN A 566 -7.37 -31.03 -10.93
CA ASN A 566 -6.55 -32.06 -11.52
C ASN A 566 -7.20 -33.45 -11.35
N PRO A 567 -7.59 -34.14 -12.44
CA PRO A 567 -8.23 -35.45 -12.38
C PRO A 567 -7.34 -36.56 -11.82
N VAL A 568 -6.01 -36.37 -11.78
CA VAL A 568 -5.07 -37.33 -11.18
C VAL A 568 -5.42 -37.57 -9.70
N PHE A 569 -5.91 -36.54 -9.02
CA PHE A 569 -6.16 -36.56 -7.58
C PHE A 569 -7.61 -36.86 -7.21
N ASP A 570 -8.52 -37.02 -8.18
CA ASP A 570 -9.95 -37.31 -7.94
C ASP A 570 -10.21 -38.46 -6.94
N PRO A 571 -9.48 -39.60 -6.97
CA PRO A 571 -9.70 -40.67 -5.99
C PRO A 571 -9.35 -40.32 -4.53
N TYR A 572 -8.62 -39.22 -4.30
CA TYR A 572 -8.09 -38.82 -3.01
C TYR A 572 -8.79 -37.60 -2.40
N ARG A 573 -9.68 -36.94 -3.15
CA ARG A 573 -10.49 -35.83 -2.63
C ARG A 573 -11.47 -36.33 -1.58
N SER A 574 -11.28 -35.90 -0.34
CA SER A 574 -12.02 -36.35 0.84
C SER A 574 -12.73 -35.25 1.61
N ALA A 575 -12.53 -33.97 1.25
CA ALA A 575 -13.15 -32.83 1.92
C ALA A 575 -14.67 -32.77 1.76
N GLY A 576 -15.23 -33.46 0.75
CA GLY A 576 -16.67 -33.51 0.49
C GLY A 576 -17.24 -32.21 -0.08
N MET A 577 -16.38 -31.26 -0.46
CA MET A 577 -16.78 -30.02 -1.13
C MET A 577 -16.92 -30.23 -2.65
N PRO A 578 -17.89 -29.56 -3.30
CA PRO A 578 -18.01 -29.55 -4.75
C PRO A 578 -16.92 -28.70 -5.42
N ASP A 579 -16.72 -28.90 -6.72
CA ASP A 579 -15.78 -28.11 -7.53
C ASP A 579 -16.22 -26.64 -7.72
N GLN A 580 -17.48 -26.33 -7.44
CA GLN A 580 -18.01 -24.96 -7.40
C GLN A 580 -18.95 -24.83 -6.21
N GLY A 581 -18.77 -23.80 -5.39
CA GLY A 581 -19.57 -23.59 -4.19
C GLY A 581 -19.35 -22.23 -3.56
N SER A 582 -19.89 -22.07 -2.35
CA SER A 582 -19.57 -20.95 -1.47
C SER A 582 -19.40 -21.40 -0.03
N VAL A 583 -18.62 -20.63 0.73
CA VAL A 583 -18.46 -20.75 2.18
C VAL A 583 -18.83 -19.43 2.83
N THR A 584 -19.65 -19.50 3.89
CA THR A 584 -20.04 -18.34 4.67
C THR A 584 -18.87 -17.88 5.54
N GLY A 585 -18.56 -16.59 5.50
CA GLY A 585 -17.52 -15.97 6.31
C GLY A 585 -17.86 -15.96 7.80
N TRP A 586 -16.83 -15.84 8.62
CA TRP A 586 -16.96 -15.69 10.06
C TRP A 586 -16.52 -14.31 10.50
N ARG A 587 -17.09 -13.83 11.60
CA ARG A 587 -16.64 -12.61 12.27
C ARG A 587 -15.20 -12.78 12.76
N ALA A 588 -14.29 -11.92 12.31
CA ALA A 588 -12.89 -11.99 12.72
C ALA A 588 -12.75 -11.61 14.20
N VAL A 589 -12.00 -12.41 14.95
CA VAL A 589 -11.78 -12.21 16.39
C VAL A 589 -10.30 -12.02 16.69
N SER A 590 -10.01 -11.10 17.61
CA SER A 590 -8.67 -10.93 18.17
C SER A 590 -8.24 -12.14 19.01
N SER A 591 -6.97 -12.19 19.37
CA SER A 591 -6.40 -13.24 20.24
C SER A 591 -7.06 -13.32 21.63
N THR A 592 -7.77 -12.28 22.06
CA THR A 592 -8.54 -12.22 23.31
C THR A 592 -10.01 -12.57 23.13
N GLY A 593 -10.45 -12.89 21.90
CA GLY A 593 -11.82 -13.27 21.56
C GLY A 593 -12.77 -12.08 21.34
N ILE A 594 -12.25 -10.85 21.31
CA ILE A 594 -13.04 -9.65 20.99
C ILE A 594 -13.21 -9.58 19.48
N TRP A 595 -14.45 -9.47 19.03
CA TRP A 595 -14.79 -9.22 17.62
C TRP A 595 -14.47 -7.79 17.22
N THR A 596 -13.89 -7.63 16.03
CA THR A 596 -13.67 -6.32 15.43
C THR A 596 -14.80 -6.03 14.42
N PRO A 597 -15.60 -4.97 14.61
CA PRO A 597 -16.61 -4.55 13.66
C PRO A 597 -16.09 -4.47 12.23
N GLY A 598 -16.90 -4.92 11.26
CA GLY A 598 -16.55 -4.88 9.83
C GLY A 598 -15.55 -5.94 9.37
N LYS A 599 -14.83 -6.65 10.24
CA LYS A 599 -13.84 -7.66 9.82
C LYS A 599 -14.44 -9.07 9.71
N TRP A 600 -14.21 -9.70 8.56
CA TRP A 600 -14.66 -11.05 8.22
C TRP A 600 -13.49 -11.94 7.82
N ALA A 601 -13.54 -13.20 8.22
CA ALA A 601 -12.56 -14.23 7.91
C ALA A 601 -13.19 -15.32 7.05
N PHE A 602 -12.44 -15.84 6.07
CA PHE A 602 -12.87 -16.94 5.21
C PHE A 602 -11.78 -18.02 5.16
N ASP A 603 -12.21 -19.26 4.98
CA ASP A 603 -11.31 -20.41 5.00
C ASP A 603 -11.86 -21.56 4.14
N LEU A 604 -10.96 -22.42 3.65
CA LEU A 604 -11.26 -23.65 2.90
C LEU A 604 -10.50 -24.82 3.51
N PRO A 605 -10.95 -26.08 3.34
CA PRO A 605 -10.30 -27.21 4.02
C PRO A 605 -8.84 -27.42 3.62
N ASP A 606 -7.95 -27.40 4.61
CA ASP A 606 -6.50 -27.68 4.46
C ASP A 606 -6.16 -29.06 3.88
N THR A 607 -7.05 -30.03 4.03
CA THR A 607 -6.78 -31.43 3.68
C THR A 607 -7.91 -32.02 2.85
N GLY A 608 -7.52 -32.69 1.77
CA GLY A 608 -8.43 -33.43 0.90
C GLY A 608 -9.31 -32.55 0.01
N PHE A 609 -9.02 -31.25 -0.10
CA PHE A 609 -9.69 -30.32 -1.01
C PHE A 609 -8.79 -29.95 -2.19
N LEU A 610 -7.74 -29.13 -2.00
CA LEU A 610 -6.77 -28.76 -3.03
C LEU A 610 -5.61 -29.78 -3.14
N PHE A 611 -5.16 -30.04 -4.36
CA PHE A 611 -4.07 -30.94 -4.70
C PHE A 611 -3.20 -30.36 -5.84
N PRO A 612 -1.96 -30.84 -6.03
CA PRO A 612 -1.07 -30.39 -7.10
C PRO A 612 -1.73 -30.35 -8.49
N GLY A 613 -1.58 -29.22 -9.19
CA GLY A 613 -2.18 -28.90 -10.48
C GLY A 613 -3.63 -28.44 -10.43
N ASP A 614 -4.20 -28.25 -9.24
CA ASP A 614 -5.46 -27.55 -9.10
C ASP A 614 -5.26 -26.04 -9.26
N VAL A 615 -6.23 -25.39 -9.89
CA VAL A 615 -6.33 -23.92 -9.93
C VAL A 615 -7.68 -23.52 -9.34
N LEU A 616 -7.67 -22.74 -8.27
CA LEU A 616 -8.87 -22.23 -7.61
C LEU A 616 -9.05 -20.76 -7.97
N HIS A 617 -10.17 -20.40 -8.58
CA HIS A 617 -10.62 -19.01 -8.64
C HIS A 617 -11.60 -18.75 -7.50
N TYR A 618 -11.48 -17.62 -6.82
CA TYR A 618 -12.43 -17.22 -5.78
C TYR A 618 -12.84 -15.74 -5.91
N TYR A 619 -13.98 -15.36 -5.35
CA TYR A 619 -14.33 -13.96 -5.10
C TYR A 619 -15.15 -13.89 -3.82
N ILE A 620 -15.16 -12.74 -3.17
CA ILE A 620 -16.01 -12.47 -2.01
C ILE A 620 -17.24 -11.70 -2.46
N SER A 621 -18.40 -12.07 -1.93
CA SER A 621 -19.61 -11.30 -2.06
C SER A 621 -20.17 -10.92 -0.70
N ALA A 622 -20.73 -9.74 -0.62
CA ALA A 622 -21.49 -9.30 0.53
C ALA A 622 -22.71 -8.52 0.04
N THR A 623 -23.84 -8.76 0.69
CA THR A 623 -25.10 -8.08 0.40
C THR A 623 -25.49 -7.24 1.60
N ASP A 624 -25.88 -5.99 1.36
CA ASP A 624 -26.58 -5.15 2.33
C ASP A 624 -28.00 -4.87 1.83
N ALA A 625 -28.93 -4.56 2.74
CA ALA A 625 -30.29 -4.17 2.39
C ALA A 625 -30.82 -3.14 3.37
N ILE A 626 -31.70 -2.25 2.87
CA ILE A 626 -32.37 -1.25 3.70
C ILE A 626 -33.28 -1.98 4.70
N GLY A 627 -33.00 -1.81 5.99
CA GLY A 627 -33.67 -2.53 7.09
C GLY A 627 -33.03 -3.88 7.46
N GLY A 628 -31.84 -4.19 6.93
CA GLY A 628 -31.05 -5.38 7.24
C GLY A 628 -31.61 -6.65 6.61
N GLN A 629 -31.37 -7.80 7.25
CA GLN A 629 -31.71 -9.12 6.72
C GLN A 629 -33.17 -9.26 6.26
N GLY A 630 -33.38 -9.55 4.97
CA GLY A 630 -34.69 -9.65 4.33
C GLY A 630 -35.37 -8.29 4.09
N GLY A 631 -34.60 -7.20 4.15
CA GLY A 631 -35.01 -5.83 3.93
C GLY A 631 -35.36 -5.50 2.48
N SER A 632 -35.57 -4.22 2.20
CA SER A 632 -35.81 -3.73 0.84
C SER A 632 -34.50 -3.33 0.16
N ASP A 633 -34.47 -3.40 -1.17
CA ASP A 633 -33.31 -2.97 -1.98
C ASP A 633 -31.98 -3.67 -1.62
N PRO A 634 -31.93 -5.02 -1.70
CA PRO A 634 -30.68 -5.74 -1.50
C PRO A 634 -29.69 -5.40 -2.62
N GLN A 635 -28.51 -4.89 -2.25
CA GLN A 635 -27.42 -4.58 -3.17
C GLN A 635 -26.22 -5.45 -2.81
N THR A 636 -25.55 -5.99 -3.83
CA THR A 636 -24.43 -6.92 -3.63
C THR A 636 -23.15 -6.32 -4.19
N ALA A 637 -22.13 -6.25 -3.36
CA ALA A 637 -20.77 -5.91 -3.74
C ALA A 637 -19.96 -7.19 -3.98
N LEU A 638 -19.01 -7.14 -4.92
CA LEU A 638 -18.09 -8.25 -5.22
C LEU A 638 -16.65 -7.80 -5.05
N MET A 639 -15.78 -8.66 -4.53
CA MET A 639 -14.33 -8.45 -4.50
C MET A 639 -13.62 -9.68 -5.11
N PRO A 640 -12.97 -9.52 -6.28
CA PRO A 640 -12.82 -8.29 -7.04
C PRO A 640 -14.15 -7.90 -7.69
N ALA A 641 -14.29 -6.61 -8.03
CA ALA A 641 -15.46 -6.10 -8.74
C ALA A 641 -15.66 -6.76 -10.11
N ASP A 642 -14.56 -7.04 -10.83
CA ASP A 642 -14.58 -7.75 -12.11
C ASP A 642 -14.47 -9.26 -11.92
N THR A 643 -15.55 -9.98 -12.17
CA THR A 643 -15.59 -11.45 -12.15
C THR A 643 -15.48 -12.07 -13.54
N THR A 644 -15.11 -11.28 -14.56
CA THR A 644 -14.92 -11.78 -15.92
C THR A 644 -13.88 -12.90 -15.93
N GLY A 645 -14.28 -14.06 -16.43
CA GLY A 645 -13.41 -15.23 -16.53
C GLY A 645 -13.37 -16.12 -15.29
N PHE A 646 -14.07 -15.78 -14.20
CA PHE A 646 -14.12 -16.56 -12.96
C PHE A 646 -14.28 -18.07 -13.19
N SER A 647 -15.20 -18.52 -14.06
CA SER A 647 -15.40 -19.96 -14.33
C SER A 647 -14.87 -20.45 -15.67
N THR A 648 -14.15 -19.61 -16.43
CA THR A 648 -13.74 -19.93 -17.82
C THR A 648 -12.29 -19.58 -18.14
N GLY A 649 -11.61 -18.87 -17.25
CA GLY A 649 -10.28 -18.29 -17.47
C GLY A 649 -9.10 -19.19 -17.11
N PHE A 650 -9.31 -20.42 -16.66
CA PHE A 650 -8.25 -21.31 -16.16
C PHE A 650 -7.12 -21.61 -17.16
N ASP A 651 -7.43 -21.61 -18.46
CA ASP A 651 -6.47 -21.92 -19.52
C ASP A 651 -5.51 -20.74 -19.84
N ASP A 652 -5.68 -19.58 -19.20
CA ASP A 652 -4.90 -18.35 -19.43
C ASP A 652 -4.58 -17.66 -18.09
N PRO A 653 -3.31 -17.41 -17.74
CA PRO A 653 -2.94 -16.63 -16.56
C PRO A 653 -3.55 -15.22 -16.52
N MET A 654 -3.94 -14.67 -17.68
CA MET A 654 -4.66 -13.39 -17.81
C MET A 654 -6.18 -13.56 -17.87
N GLY A 655 -6.67 -14.79 -17.73
CA GLY A 655 -8.08 -15.16 -17.89
C GLY A 655 -8.95 -14.77 -16.69
N TYR A 656 -8.34 -14.51 -15.53
CA TYR A 656 -8.98 -14.00 -14.32
C TYR A 656 -7.98 -13.15 -13.51
N ASN A 657 -8.46 -12.38 -12.52
CA ASN A 657 -7.58 -11.57 -11.68
C ASN A 657 -6.70 -12.47 -10.79
N SER A 658 -5.38 -12.45 -11.01
CA SER A 658 -4.40 -13.32 -10.35
C SER A 658 -4.36 -13.23 -8.83
N THR A 659 -4.69 -12.10 -8.20
CA THR A 659 -4.75 -12.05 -6.73
C THR A 659 -5.85 -12.94 -6.16
N PHE A 660 -6.86 -13.24 -6.97
CA PHE A 660 -8.00 -14.07 -6.62
C PHE A 660 -7.92 -15.48 -7.24
N VAL A 661 -6.69 -15.90 -7.57
CA VAL A 661 -6.34 -17.23 -8.02
C VAL A 661 -5.42 -17.86 -6.99
N VAL A 662 -5.64 -19.13 -6.66
CA VAL A 662 -4.70 -19.96 -5.91
C VAL A 662 -4.25 -21.10 -6.80
N HIS A 663 -2.95 -21.17 -7.04
CA HIS A 663 -2.28 -22.26 -7.70
C HIS A 663 -1.80 -23.29 -6.67
N ALA A 664 -2.31 -24.52 -6.78
CA ALA A 664 -1.81 -25.63 -6.00
C ALA A 664 -0.63 -26.25 -6.75
N LEU A 665 0.59 -25.84 -6.42
CA LEU A 665 1.79 -26.23 -7.16
C LEU A 665 2.38 -27.56 -6.65
N PRO A 666 3.09 -28.32 -7.50
CA PRO A 666 3.32 -28.10 -8.93
C PRO A 666 2.16 -28.64 -9.81
N SER A 667 2.08 -28.23 -11.08
CA SER A 667 1.14 -28.85 -12.02
C SER A 667 1.56 -30.27 -12.39
N ILE A 668 0.65 -31.23 -12.23
CA ILE A 668 0.87 -32.65 -12.55
C ILE A 668 -0.12 -33.11 -13.62
N PHE A 669 0.36 -33.73 -14.69
CA PHE A 669 -0.49 -34.23 -15.78
C PHE A 669 -0.22 -35.69 -16.13
N SER A 670 -1.19 -36.36 -16.77
CA SER A 670 -1.02 -37.74 -17.20
C SER A 670 -0.07 -37.82 -18.42
N GLY A 671 1.09 -38.46 -18.27
CA GLY A 671 1.99 -38.73 -19.38
C GLY A 671 1.47 -39.85 -20.28
N GLY A 672 1.77 -39.81 -21.59
CA GLY A 672 1.29 -40.76 -22.62
C GLY A 672 1.73 -42.23 -22.47
N GLY A 673 2.21 -42.65 -21.30
CA GLY A 673 2.50 -44.04 -20.96
C GLY A 673 2.77 -44.22 -19.46
N ALA A 674 1.82 -44.82 -18.74
CA ALA A 674 1.91 -45.34 -17.36
C ALA A 674 2.51 -44.45 -16.23
N GLY A 675 2.94 -43.22 -16.50
CA GLY A 675 3.52 -42.28 -15.55
C GLY A 675 2.92 -40.88 -15.67
N PHE A 676 3.23 -40.04 -14.70
CA PHE A 676 2.80 -38.65 -14.64
C PHE A 676 3.95 -37.73 -15.10
N GLY A 677 3.62 -36.57 -15.65
CA GLY A 677 4.55 -35.48 -15.96
C GLY A 677 4.28 -34.26 -15.08
N GLN A 678 5.25 -33.37 -15.03
CA GLN A 678 5.19 -32.08 -14.34
C GLN A 678 5.67 -30.99 -15.31
N ALA A 679 5.23 -29.75 -15.11
CA ALA A 679 5.87 -28.60 -15.73
C ALA A 679 7.35 -28.51 -15.31
N GLU A 680 8.23 -28.25 -16.28
CA GLU A 680 9.68 -28.21 -16.07
C GLU A 680 10.17 -26.77 -15.73
N ILE A 681 9.35 -25.75 -16.02
CA ILE A 681 9.65 -24.34 -15.76
C ILE A 681 8.75 -23.83 -14.62
N LEU A 682 9.33 -23.14 -13.64
CA LEU A 682 8.59 -22.37 -12.65
C LEU A 682 8.84 -20.88 -12.88
N PHE A 683 7.77 -20.11 -13.13
CA PHE A 683 7.81 -18.67 -13.23
C PHE A 683 7.43 -18.04 -11.88
N LEU A 684 8.42 -17.51 -11.18
CA LEU A 684 8.27 -16.75 -9.95
C LEU A 684 7.97 -15.28 -10.32
N ASN A 685 6.71 -14.88 -10.17
CA ASN A 685 6.30 -13.49 -10.31
C ASN A 685 6.28 -12.81 -8.94
N ASP A 686 7.41 -12.23 -8.59
CA ASP A 686 7.59 -11.53 -7.33
C ASP A 686 7.09 -10.08 -7.40
N PHE A 687 6.86 -9.55 -8.61
CA PHE A 687 6.31 -8.21 -8.82
C PHE A 687 4.79 -8.11 -8.60
N ALA A 688 4.10 -9.25 -8.68
CA ALA A 688 2.67 -9.37 -8.43
C ALA A 688 1.81 -8.46 -9.34
N ASN A 689 0.80 -7.75 -8.78
CA ASN A 689 -0.28 -7.05 -9.52
C ASN A 689 -0.01 -5.56 -9.64
N ARG A 690 1.28 -5.23 -9.76
CA ARG A 690 1.78 -3.86 -9.80
C ARG A 690 1.87 -3.31 -11.23
N GLY A 691 1.47 -4.10 -12.23
CA GLY A 691 1.17 -3.65 -13.59
C GLY A 691 2.28 -3.93 -14.59
N GLY A 692 1.90 -4.51 -15.74
CA GLY A 692 2.81 -4.81 -16.84
C GLY A 692 3.24 -6.28 -16.91
N GLU A 693 2.89 -7.11 -15.93
CA GLU A 693 3.04 -8.58 -15.92
C GLU A 693 2.34 -9.25 -17.12
N ASN A 694 1.31 -8.61 -17.69
CA ASN A 694 0.70 -8.99 -18.96
C ASN A 694 1.71 -9.12 -20.11
N GLU A 695 2.83 -8.41 -20.04
CA GLU A 695 3.91 -8.50 -21.03
C GLU A 695 4.70 -9.79 -20.90
N TRP A 696 4.89 -10.31 -19.69
CA TRP A 696 5.48 -11.62 -19.43
C TRP A 696 4.58 -12.74 -19.91
N TYR A 697 3.30 -12.73 -19.51
CA TYR A 697 2.34 -13.74 -19.92
C TYR A 697 2.16 -13.77 -21.45
N THR A 698 2.13 -12.58 -22.07
CA THR A 698 2.12 -12.46 -23.53
C THR A 698 3.41 -12.99 -24.17
N ALA A 699 4.58 -12.75 -23.58
CA ALA A 699 5.85 -13.27 -24.09
C ALA A 699 5.91 -14.81 -24.00
N LEU A 700 5.56 -15.39 -22.85
CA LEU A 700 5.47 -16.84 -22.66
C LEU A 700 4.50 -17.47 -23.67
N ARG A 701 3.29 -16.92 -23.79
CA ARG A 701 2.31 -17.38 -24.79
C ARG A 701 2.85 -17.30 -26.23
N ASN A 702 3.40 -16.14 -26.63
CA ASN A 702 3.92 -15.94 -27.98
C ASN A 702 5.14 -16.78 -28.29
N SER A 703 5.85 -17.24 -27.27
CA SER A 703 6.98 -18.14 -27.41
C SER A 703 6.57 -19.61 -27.55
N GLY A 704 5.28 -19.92 -27.32
CA GLY A 704 4.69 -21.24 -27.49
C GLY A 704 4.56 -22.04 -26.19
N ALA A 705 4.93 -21.44 -25.04
CA ALA A 705 4.81 -22.06 -23.73
C ALA A 705 3.33 -22.26 -23.36
N ILE A 706 3.01 -23.44 -22.86
CA ILE A 706 1.68 -23.81 -22.37
C ILE A 706 1.68 -23.79 -20.85
N TYR A 707 0.82 -22.96 -20.28
CA TYR A 707 0.62 -22.88 -18.83
C TYR A 707 0.09 -24.22 -18.27
N GLY A 708 0.59 -24.63 -17.11
CA GLY A 708 0.28 -25.91 -16.43
C GLY A 708 0.87 -27.16 -17.09
N TYR A 709 1.59 -27.00 -18.21
CA TYR A 709 2.25 -28.09 -18.93
C TYR A 709 3.74 -27.86 -19.13
N ASP A 710 4.12 -26.73 -19.73
CA ASP A 710 5.51 -26.35 -19.92
C ASP A 710 6.01 -25.52 -18.74
N TYR A 711 5.15 -24.65 -18.20
CA TYR A 711 5.48 -23.77 -17.07
C TYR A 711 4.34 -23.64 -16.06
N ASP A 712 4.72 -23.48 -14.80
CA ASP A 712 3.88 -23.05 -13.69
C ASP A 712 4.16 -21.60 -13.31
N ILE A 713 3.22 -20.98 -12.60
CA ILE A 713 3.38 -19.64 -12.02
C ILE A 713 3.27 -19.76 -10.51
N PHE A 714 4.21 -19.16 -9.80
CA PHE A 714 4.07 -18.84 -8.38
C PHE A 714 3.99 -17.32 -8.25
N TYR A 715 2.93 -16.86 -7.62
CA TYR A 715 2.60 -15.46 -7.51
C TYR A 715 2.79 -14.97 -6.06
N THR A 716 3.53 -13.87 -5.84
CA THR A 716 3.80 -13.34 -4.49
C THR A 716 2.77 -12.26 -4.09
N ASN A 717 1.76 -12.54 -3.27
CA ASN A 717 0.76 -11.53 -2.86
C ASN A 717 1.29 -10.53 -1.81
N GLY A 718 1.40 -9.23 -2.13
CA GLY A 718 1.97 -8.22 -1.25
C GLY A 718 3.50 -8.33 -1.08
N PRO A 719 4.30 -8.37 -2.16
CA PRO A 719 5.72 -8.77 -2.11
C PRO A 719 6.61 -7.86 -1.25
N THR A 720 6.33 -6.56 -1.19
CA THR A 720 7.19 -5.65 -0.39
C THR A 720 6.88 -5.59 1.08
N SER A 721 5.82 -6.28 1.50
CA SER A 721 5.44 -6.32 2.91
C SER A 721 6.43 -7.08 3.78
N GLY A 722 7.30 -7.93 3.20
CA GLY A 722 8.28 -8.70 3.97
C GLY A 722 7.65 -9.77 4.88
N VAL A 723 6.44 -10.25 4.55
CA VAL A 723 5.66 -11.13 5.45
C VAL A 723 5.97 -12.62 5.30
N GLY A 724 7.01 -13.03 4.57
CA GLY A 724 7.36 -14.45 4.43
C GLY A 724 6.55 -15.20 3.38
N ASN A 725 6.01 -14.49 2.39
CA ASN A 725 5.20 -15.02 1.30
C ASN A 725 6.02 -15.37 0.04
N GLY A 726 7.30 -15.01 -0.01
CA GLY A 726 8.25 -15.42 -1.05
C GLY A 726 8.45 -16.93 -1.14
N ILE A 727 9.20 -17.37 -2.15
CA ILE A 727 9.35 -18.79 -2.48
C ILE A 727 9.93 -19.64 -1.34
N GLY A 728 10.88 -19.10 -0.57
CA GLY A 728 11.48 -19.75 0.59
C GLY A 728 10.56 -19.80 1.81
N GLY A 729 9.45 -19.05 1.78
CA GLY A 729 8.37 -19.17 2.74
C GLY A 729 7.31 -20.20 2.38
N ARG A 730 7.19 -20.58 1.11
CA ARG A 730 6.17 -21.52 0.59
C ARG A 730 6.71 -22.86 0.14
N ALA A 731 7.99 -22.93 -0.21
CA ALA A 731 8.61 -24.12 -0.74
C ALA A 731 9.98 -24.39 -0.11
N SER A 732 10.36 -25.66 -0.10
CA SER A 732 11.76 -26.08 0.08
C SER A 732 12.39 -26.39 -1.27
N HIS A 733 13.72 -26.32 -1.36
CA HIS A 733 14.44 -26.72 -2.58
C HIS A 733 14.12 -28.14 -3.06
N LEU A 734 13.68 -29.04 -2.16
CA LEU A 734 13.24 -30.39 -2.50
C LEU A 734 11.88 -30.41 -3.19
N MET A 735 10.98 -29.49 -2.85
CA MET A 735 9.70 -29.31 -3.56
C MET A 735 9.94 -28.77 -4.97
N LEU A 736 11.02 -28.00 -5.15
CA LEU A 736 11.39 -27.41 -6.44
C LEU A 736 12.27 -28.34 -7.29
N ALA A 737 12.67 -29.51 -6.78
CA ALA A 737 13.73 -30.33 -7.39
C ALA A 737 13.41 -30.83 -8.80
N ASP A 738 12.13 -30.99 -9.15
CA ASP A 738 11.69 -31.44 -10.48
C ASP A 738 11.47 -30.29 -11.46
N TYR A 739 11.48 -29.02 -11.01
CA TYR A 739 11.65 -27.89 -11.92
C TYR A 739 13.11 -27.82 -12.35
N GLU A 740 13.34 -27.68 -13.64
CA GLU A 740 14.66 -27.57 -14.26
C GLU A 740 15.03 -26.11 -14.56
N VAL A 741 14.02 -25.28 -14.82
CA VAL A 741 14.19 -23.83 -15.04
C VAL A 741 13.38 -23.05 -14.03
N ILE A 742 14.00 -22.03 -13.43
CA ILE A 742 13.28 -20.97 -12.71
C ILE A 742 13.44 -19.66 -13.48
N ILE A 743 12.31 -19.07 -13.86
CA ILE A 743 12.24 -17.69 -14.34
C ILE A 743 11.80 -16.84 -13.17
N TYR A 744 12.48 -15.74 -12.91
CA TYR A 744 12.16 -14.83 -11.81
C TYR A 744 12.09 -13.40 -12.33
N THR A 745 11.03 -12.69 -11.95
CA THR A 745 10.87 -11.26 -12.19
C THR A 745 10.61 -10.54 -10.87
N SER A 746 11.35 -9.46 -10.62
CA SER A 746 11.03 -8.49 -9.58
C SER A 746 10.45 -7.21 -10.16
N GLY A 747 10.19 -7.12 -11.48
CA GLY A 747 9.72 -5.88 -12.11
C GLY A 747 10.60 -4.67 -11.76
N ASP A 748 9.99 -3.64 -11.18
CA ASP A 748 10.70 -2.50 -10.58
C ASP A 748 10.79 -2.52 -9.04
N LEU A 749 10.43 -3.65 -8.38
CA LEU A 749 10.54 -3.82 -6.92
C LEU A 749 11.94 -3.45 -6.43
N GLY A 750 12.00 -2.61 -5.40
CA GLY A 750 13.23 -2.07 -4.85
C GLY A 750 13.66 -2.65 -3.51
N VAL A 751 12.78 -3.41 -2.85
CA VAL A 751 12.99 -3.96 -1.50
C VAL A 751 12.33 -5.33 -1.38
N ASN A 752 12.84 -6.15 -0.45
CA ASN A 752 12.26 -7.46 -0.11
C ASN A 752 12.03 -8.34 -1.35
N THR A 753 13.00 -8.36 -2.29
CA THR A 753 12.93 -9.22 -3.48
C THR A 753 13.23 -10.66 -3.09
N ILE A 754 14.48 -11.11 -3.22
CA ILE A 754 14.90 -12.45 -2.78
C ILE A 754 15.58 -12.33 -1.41
N ALA A 755 14.92 -12.81 -0.35
CA ALA A 755 15.37 -12.67 1.03
C ALA A 755 16.22 -13.84 1.54
N ASN A 756 16.85 -13.65 2.70
CA ASN A 756 17.71 -14.65 3.36
C ASN A 756 17.13 -15.18 4.68
N GLY A 757 15.82 -15.01 4.91
CA GLY A 757 15.13 -15.46 6.11
C GLY A 757 15.44 -14.62 7.35
N ASP A 758 15.80 -13.35 7.20
CA ASP A 758 15.93 -12.46 8.34
C ASP A 758 14.55 -12.00 8.84
N PHE A 759 14.31 -12.14 10.14
CA PHE A 759 12.99 -11.82 10.71
C PHE A 759 12.65 -10.32 10.65
N GLN A 760 13.62 -9.47 10.30
CA GLN A 760 13.45 -8.02 10.29
C GLN A 760 13.03 -7.47 8.93
N ASN A 761 13.34 -8.17 7.83
CA ASN A 761 12.98 -7.75 6.48
C ASN A 761 12.06 -8.75 5.77
N ASP A 762 12.34 -10.05 5.83
CA ASP A 762 11.46 -11.12 5.35
C ASP A 762 11.86 -12.49 5.97
N PRO A 763 10.98 -13.15 6.76
CA PRO A 763 11.30 -14.41 7.43
C PRO A 763 11.45 -15.62 6.49
N GLY A 764 11.13 -15.50 5.20
CA GLY A 764 11.38 -16.52 4.17
C GLY A 764 12.85 -16.56 3.72
N ASP A 765 13.47 -17.75 3.73
CA ASP A 765 14.84 -17.94 3.22
C ASP A 765 14.83 -18.32 1.73
N ASP A 766 14.52 -17.33 0.88
CA ASP A 766 14.45 -17.49 -0.57
C ASP A 766 15.83 -17.84 -1.16
N VAL A 767 16.88 -17.10 -0.75
CA VAL A 767 18.25 -17.34 -1.19
C VAL A 767 18.69 -18.74 -0.80
N GLY A 768 18.45 -19.17 0.45
CA GLY A 768 18.76 -20.53 0.87
C GLY A 768 18.00 -21.56 0.04
N THR A 769 16.74 -21.31 -0.29
CA THR A 769 15.93 -22.20 -1.13
C THR A 769 16.48 -22.30 -2.57
N LEU A 770 16.76 -21.16 -3.20
CA LEU A 770 17.23 -21.08 -4.59
C LEU A 770 18.68 -21.58 -4.74
N THR A 771 19.56 -21.27 -3.79
CA THR A 771 20.95 -21.77 -3.81
C THR A 771 21.01 -23.27 -3.63
N ASN A 772 20.27 -23.83 -2.67
CA ASN A 772 20.19 -25.27 -2.49
C ASN A 772 19.61 -25.97 -3.73
N TRP A 773 18.66 -25.34 -4.43
CA TRP A 773 18.12 -25.86 -5.69
C TRP A 773 19.18 -25.82 -6.82
N LEU A 774 19.88 -24.70 -7.00
CA LEU A 774 20.96 -24.56 -7.98
C LEU A 774 22.11 -25.56 -7.73
N ASP A 775 22.42 -25.84 -6.47
CA ASP A 775 23.48 -26.77 -6.04
C ASP A 775 23.14 -28.26 -6.27
N ILE A 776 21.87 -28.61 -6.55
CA ILE A 776 21.51 -29.95 -7.06
C ILE A 776 22.28 -30.24 -8.37
N GLY A 777 22.52 -29.19 -9.17
CA GLY A 777 23.25 -29.24 -10.42
C GLY A 777 22.35 -29.54 -11.61
N GLY A 778 22.63 -28.87 -12.74
CA GLY A 778 21.86 -29.04 -13.98
C GLY A 778 20.60 -28.20 -14.02
N LYS A 779 20.53 -27.18 -13.16
CA LYS A 779 19.41 -26.24 -13.05
C LYS A 779 19.70 -24.94 -13.78
N ASP A 780 18.68 -24.30 -14.30
CA ASP A 780 18.82 -23.06 -15.04
C ASP A 780 17.97 -21.94 -14.46
N MET A 781 18.54 -20.76 -14.28
CA MET A 781 17.81 -19.64 -13.71
C MET A 781 17.92 -18.39 -14.58
N PHE A 782 16.79 -17.74 -14.83
CA PHE A 782 16.73 -16.44 -15.47
C PHE A 782 16.12 -15.41 -14.53
N LEU A 783 16.92 -14.44 -14.10
CA LEU A 783 16.55 -13.40 -13.14
C LEU A 783 16.49 -12.04 -13.83
N THR A 784 15.37 -11.32 -13.71
CA THR A 784 15.28 -9.95 -14.20
C THR A 784 14.62 -9.01 -13.19
N GLY A 785 15.04 -7.75 -13.21
CA GLY A 785 14.49 -6.72 -12.33
C GLY A 785 15.37 -5.48 -12.35
N ASP A 786 14.77 -4.31 -12.17
CA ASP A 786 15.49 -3.04 -12.29
C ASP A 786 16.40 -2.78 -11.07
N ASN A 787 15.94 -3.14 -9.86
CA ASN A 787 16.64 -2.93 -8.58
C ASN A 787 17.07 -4.24 -7.88
N LEU A 788 16.86 -5.39 -8.53
CA LEU A 788 17.08 -6.72 -7.95
C LEU A 788 18.50 -6.90 -7.38
N ALA A 789 19.52 -6.52 -8.14
CA ALA A 789 20.89 -6.72 -7.71
C ALA A 789 21.24 -5.75 -6.56
N SER A 790 20.76 -4.52 -6.62
CA SER A 790 20.96 -3.54 -5.56
C SER A 790 20.28 -3.94 -4.25
N ASP A 791 19.07 -4.48 -4.29
CA ASP A 791 18.37 -4.99 -3.11
C ASP A 791 19.15 -6.14 -2.48
N LEU A 792 19.48 -7.17 -3.27
CA LEU A 792 20.28 -8.32 -2.82
C LEU A 792 21.59 -7.91 -2.12
N VAL A 793 22.32 -6.92 -2.64
CA VAL A 793 23.58 -6.46 -2.02
C VAL A 793 23.35 -5.76 -0.67
N GLN A 794 22.19 -5.15 -0.47
CA GLN A 794 21.85 -4.43 0.77
C GLN A 794 21.29 -5.34 1.85
N SER A 795 20.54 -6.38 1.47
CA SER A 795 19.80 -7.27 2.38
C SER A 795 20.67 -8.21 3.22
N GLY A 796 22.00 -8.22 3.01
CA GLY A 796 22.94 -8.88 3.90
C GLY A 796 23.97 -9.78 3.22
N ALA A 797 24.73 -10.53 4.02
CA ALA A 797 25.86 -11.31 3.52
C ALA A 797 25.44 -12.48 2.62
N ALA A 798 24.34 -13.18 2.95
CA ALA A 798 23.87 -14.32 2.15
C ALA A 798 23.30 -13.89 0.79
N THR A 799 22.55 -12.79 0.75
CA THR A 799 22.01 -12.20 -0.49
C THR A 799 23.12 -11.57 -1.35
N LEU A 800 24.14 -10.97 -0.72
CA LEU A 800 25.36 -10.56 -1.42
C LEU A 800 26.09 -11.75 -2.05
N ASP A 801 26.28 -12.84 -1.30
CA ASP A 801 26.89 -14.06 -1.82
C ASP A 801 26.08 -14.65 -3.00
N PHE A 802 24.75 -14.55 -2.97
CA PHE A 802 23.90 -14.93 -4.11
C PHE A 802 24.18 -14.07 -5.36
N ALA A 803 24.21 -12.74 -5.21
CA ALA A 803 24.53 -11.83 -6.31
C ALA A 803 25.95 -12.08 -6.88
N GLU A 804 26.94 -12.25 -6.02
CA GLU A 804 28.34 -12.37 -6.45
C GLU A 804 28.71 -13.77 -6.97
N GLN A 805 28.24 -14.84 -6.31
CA GLN A 805 28.66 -16.21 -6.62
C GLN A 805 27.72 -16.93 -7.59
N TYR A 806 26.41 -16.68 -7.49
CA TYR A 806 25.41 -17.36 -8.33
C TYR A 806 25.02 -16.52 -9.54
N MET A 807 24.58 -15.26 -9.36
CA MET A 807 24.32 -14.36 -10.49
C MET A 807 25.61 -13.96 -11.22
N GLY A 808 26.73 -13.90 -10.48
CA GLY A 808 28.03 -13.52 -11.05
C GLY A 808 28.09 -12.04 -11.38
N VAL A 809 27.44 -11.20 -10.58
CA VAL A 809 27.39 -9.74 -10.78
C VAL A 809 27.88 -8.98 -9.55
N SER A 810 28.58 -7.88 -9.80
CA SER A 810 28.92 -6.87 -8.79
C SER A 810 28.13 -5.61 -9.05
N VAL A 811 27.48 -5.06 -8.01
CA VAL A 811 26.75 -3.80 -8.10
C VAL A 811 27.71 -2.64 -7.87
N THR A 812 27.72 -1.69 -8.81
CA THR A 812 28.60 -0.51 -8.76
C THR A 812 27.84 0.79 -8.50
N THR A 813 26.55 0.83 -8.81
CA THR A 813 25.63 1.94 -8.53
C THR A 813 24.19 1.40 -8.56
N ARG A 814 23.28 1.95 -7.75
CA ARG A 814 21.84 1.63 -7.81
C ARG A 814 21.16 2.13 -9.08
N SER A 815 21.78 3.06 -9.79
CA SER A 815 21.24 3.57 -11.06
C SER A 815 22.36 3.94 -12.00
N ILE A 816 22.30 3.45 -13.24
CA ILE A 816 23.23 3.85 -14.31
C ILE A 816 22.85 5.17 -14.98
N ARG A 817 21.69 5.77 -14.68
CA ARG A 817 21.13 6.89 -15.47
C ARG A 817 22.09 8.07 -15.66
N SER A 818 22.72 8.51 -14.57
CA SER A 818 23.70 9.61 -14.61
C SER A 818 24.96 9.28 -15.43
N PHE A 819 25.26 8.00 -15.61
CA PHE A 819 26.39 7.52 -16.40
C PHE A 819 26.06 7.38 -17.88
N ILE A 820 24.82 7.01 -18.21
CA ILE A 820 24.36 6.83 -19.60
C ILE A 820 23.81 8.12 -20.23
N GLY A 821 24.15 9.29 -19.69
CA GLY A 821 23.68 10.58 -20.21
C GLY A 821 22.19 10.85 -19.98
N ASN A 822 21.63 10.36 -18.87
CA ASN A 822 20.24 10.55 -18.46
C ASN A 822 19.20 10.03 -19.48
N GLN A 823 19.55 8.99 -20.24
CA GLN A 823 18.61 8.33 -21.14
C GLN A 823 17.49 7.66 -20.32
N THR A 824 16.23 8.00 -20.65
CA THR A 824 15.02 7.35 -20.10
C THR A 824 14.66 6.07 -20.84
N SER A 825 15.12 5.94 -22.09
CA SER A 825 14.92 4.76 -22.93
C SER A 825 16.23 4.39 -23.65
N PRO A 826 17.28 3.94 -22.93
CA PRO A 826 18.55 3.60 -23.56
C PRO A 826 18.40 2.43 -24.53
N LEU A 827 19.14 2.54 -25.64
CA LEU A 827 19.35 1.41 -26.54
C LEU A 827 20.34 0.44 -25.88
N VAL A 828 20.00 -0.85 -25.94
CA VAL A 828 20.82 -1.97 -25.48
C VAL A 828 21.31 -2.73 -26.71
N ASN A 829 22.59 -3.10 -26.69
CA ASN A 829 23.27 -3.78 -27.78
C ASN A 829 23.82 -5.13 -27.29
N VAL A 830 23.62 -6.18 -28.10
CA VAL A 830 24.15 -7.51 -27.83
C VAL A 830 25.67 -7.53 -27.99
N ILE A 831 26.38 -8.20 -27.06
CA ILE A 831 27.82 -8.43 -27.19
C ILE A 831 28.07 -9.52 -28.25
N PRO A 832 28.84 -9.24 -29.33
CA PRO A 832 29.03 -10.21 -30.41
C PRO A 832 29.66 -11.52 -29.94
N GLY A 833 29.07 -12.65 -30.37
CA GLY A 833 29.60 -13.99 -30.11
C GLY A 833 29.25 -14.57 -28.73
N ASN A 834 28.39 -13.91 -27.95
CA ASN A 834 27.83 -14.50 -26.75
C ASN A 834 26.92 -15.71 -27.11
N PRO A 835 26.80 -16.72 -26.23
CA PRO A 835 26.09 -17.96 -26.56
C PRO A 835 24.58 -17.91 -26.33
N VAL A 836 24.05 -16.86 -25.70
CA VAL A 836 22.64 -16.76 -25.30
C VAL A 836 21.84 -16.03 -26.38
N PHE A 837 22.14 -14.75 -26.61
CA PHE A 837 21.48 -13.91 -27.61
C PHE A 837 22.10 -14.11 -29.00
N ALA A 838 22.06 -15.37 -29.46
CA ALA A 838 22.52 -15.77 -30.77
C ALA A 838 21.46 -15.59 -31.87
N GLY A 839 20.24 -15.14 -31.49
CA GLY A 839 19.13 -14.91 -32.39
C GLY A 839 19.27 -13.65 -33.26
N VAL A 840 18.18 -13.33 -33.96
CA VAL A 840 18.11 -12.21 -34.91
C VAL A 840 18.01 -10.84 -34.24
N LEU A 841 17.60 -10.76 -32.97
CA LEU A 841 17.49 -9.51 -32.23
C LEU A 841 18.87 -9.13 -31.67
N GLN A 842 19.50 -8.13 -32.27
CA GLN A 842 20.84 -7.67 -31.87
C GLN A 842 20.80 -6.37 -31.04
N THR A 843 19.65 -5.70 -31.01
CA THR A 843 19.42 -4.47 -30.26
C THR A 843 17.98 -4.41 -29.74
N TRP A 844 17.76 -3.75 -28.60
CA TRP A 844 16.44 -3.43 -28.04
C TRP A 844 16.48 -2.16 -27.21
N TYR A 845 15.31 -1.59 -26.87
CA TYR A 845 15.22 -0.49 -25.92
C TYR A 845 14.86 -1.03 -24.54
N ALA A 846 15.60 -0.64 -23.52
CA ALA A 846 15.16 -0.74 -22.13
C ALA A 846 14.41 0.55 -21.79
N PHE A 847 13.13 0.45 -21.44
CA PHE A 847 12.31 1.61 -21.12
C PHE A 847 12.30 1.82 -19.62
N GLY A 848 12.80 2.98 -19.19
CA GLY A 848 12.82 3.36 -17.80
C GLY A 848 11.77 4.41 -17.46
N GLY A 849 11.01 4.95 -18.42
CA GLY A 849 10.04 6.02 -18.14
C GLY A 849 10.59 7.15 -17.25
N CYS A 850 9.86 7.48 -16.18
CA CYS A 850 10.22 8.50 -15.19
C CYS A 850 11.57 8.21 -14.48
N PHE A 851 12.24 9.21 -13.92
CA PHE A 851 13.56 9.03 -13.30
C PHE A 851 13.58 8.25 -11.98
N SER A 852 12.47 8.16 -11.26
CA SER A 852 12.41 7.59 -9.90
C SER A 852 12.24 6.07 -9.82
N ASN A 853 11.30 5.47 -10.56
CA ASN A 853 10.91 4.07 -10.38
C ASN A 853 11.62 3.03 -11.29
N ASN A 854 12.32 3.38 -12.39
CA ASN A 854 13.13 2.40 -13.16
C ASN A 854 14.59 2.84 -13.20
N THR A 855 15.27 2.62 -12.10
CA THR A 855 16.69 2.88 -11.93
C THR A 855 17.45 1.62 -12.29
N PHE A 856 17.80 1.43 -13.58
CA PHE A 856 18.52 0.23 -13.99
C PHE A 856 19.82 0.04 -13.18
N ASP A 857 19.94 -1.10 -12.52
CA ASP A 857 21.10 -1.44 -11.71
C ASP A 857 22.41 -1.38 -12.50
N GLY A 858 23.42 -0.73 -11.91
CA GLY A 858 24.77 -0.65 -12.46
C GLY A 858 25.57 -1.89 -12.15
N VAL A 859 25.32 -2.98 -12.86
CA VAL A 859 26.02 -4.26 -12.64
C VAL A 859 27.22 -4.46 -13.57
N GLN A 860 28.25 -5.13 -13.07
CA GLN A 860 29.38 -5.63 -13.85
C GLN A 860 29.53 -7.14 -13.64
N ALA A 861 29.73 -7.88 -14.74
CA ALA A 861 30.05 -9.31 -14.65
C ALA A 861 31.34 -9.52 -13.84
N MET A 862 31.33 -10.50 -12.94
CA MET A 862 32.46 -10.82 -12.05
C MET A 862 32.82 -12.31 -12.06
N GLY A 863 34.03 -12.62 -11.58
CA GLY A 863 34.52 -13.99 -11.52
C GLY A 863 34.61 -14.63 -12.91
N ALA A 864 33.88 -15.74 -13.10
CA ALA A 864 33.80 -16.46 -14.38
C ALA A 864 32.62 -16.01 -15.25
N ALA A 865 31.78 -15.10 -14.77
CA ALA A 865 30.63 -14.61 -15.51
C ALA A 865 31.03 -13.82 -16.75
N SER A 866 30.17 -13.84 -17.75
CA SER A 866 30.35 -13.15 -19.03
C SER A 866 29.24 -12.12 -19.25
N ARG A 867 29.61 -10.99 -19.84
CA ARG A 867 28.68 -9.92 -20.25
C ARG A 867 28.03 -10.29 -21.58
N LEU A 868 26.70 -10.33 -21.61
CA LEU A 868 25.91 -10.72 -22.79
C LEU A 868 25.41 -9.53 -23.61
N ALA A 869 25.10 -8.41 -22.94
CA ALA A 869 24.59 -7.18 -23.56
C ALA A 869 25.05 -5.93 -22.81
N GLU A 870 24.94 -4.77 -23.46
CA GLU A 870 25.40 -3.48 -22.92
C GLU A 870 24.52 -2.29 -23.31
N PHE A 871 24.44 -1.29 -22.43
CA PHE A 871 23.82 0.00 -22.71
C PHE A 871 24.71 0.86 -23.63
N THR A 872 24.12 1.56 -24.59
CA THR A 872 24.81 2.50 -25.48
C THR A 872 24.77 3.93 -24.97
N ASP A 873 25.66 4.80 -25.47
CA ASP A 873 25.58 6.24 -25.22
C ASP A 873 24.33 6.88 -25.88
N PRO A 874 24.00 8.17 -25.61
CA PRO A 874 22.85 8.84 -26.22
C PRO A 874 22.94 9.02 -27.75
N GLN A 875 24.07 8.66 -28.37
CA GLN A 875 24.26 8.62 -29.81
C GLN A 875 24.19 7.18 -30.37
N GLY A 876 23.84 6.20 -29.54
CA GLY A 876 23.72 4.79 -29.91
C GLY A 876 25.06 4.08 -30.09
N GLN A 877 26.17 4.61 -29.57
CA GLN A 877 27.48 3.96 -29.69
C GLN A 877 27.67 2.87 -28.61
N PRO A 878 28.08 1.64 -29.01
CA PRO A 878 28.39 0.56 -28.08
C PRO A 878 29.72 0.77 -27.34
N ALA A 879 30.01 -0.07 -26.36
CA ALA A 879 31.21 -0.02 -25.51
C ALA A 879 31.49 1.34 -24.84
N ALA A 880 30.46 2.16 -24.67
CA ALA A 880 30.57 3.48 -24.02
C ALA A 880 30.74 3.35 -22.49
N TYR A 881 30.22 2.28 -21.91
CA TYR A 881 30.15 2.08 -20.45
C TYR A 881 30.55 0.65 -20.08
N ASN A 882 30.98 0.46 -18.82
CA ASN A 882 31.36 -0.86 -18.30
C ASN A 882 30.18 -1.62 -17.65
N PHE A 883 28.94 -1.13 -17.79
CA PHE A 883 27.75 -1.75 -17.16
C PHE A 883 27.13 -2.81 -18.06
N SER A 884 26.83 -3.98 -17.51
CA SER A 884 26.16 -5.06 -18.23
C SER A 884 24.66 -4.81 -18.29
N ALA A 885 24.04 -5.02 -19.44
CA ALA A 885 22.57 -5.07 -19.57
C ALA A 885 22.03 -6.51 -19.51
N ALA A 886 22.95 -7.49 -19.51
CA ALA A 886 22.67 -8.90 -19.25
C ALA A 886 24.00 -9.62 -18.96
N THR A 887 23.97 -10.63 -18.10
CA THR A 887 25.14 -11.47 -17.74
C THR A 887 24.79 -12.95 -17.76
N LEU A 888 25.79 -13.79 -17.97
CA LEU A 888 25.71 -15.25 -17.85
C LEU A 888 26.78 -15.72 -16.89
N ASN A 889 26.38 -16.47 -15.86
CA ASN A 889 27.25 -17.19 -14.96
C ASN A 889 26.94 -18.70 -14.97
N GLN A 890 27.88 -19.50 -14.47
CA GLN A 890 27.72 -20.95 -14.36
C GLN A 890 28.29 -21.45 -13.04
N VAL A 891 27.46 -22.13 -12.25
CA VAL A 891 27.83 -22.76 -10.97
C VAL A 891 27.69 -24.27 -11.13
N GLY A 892 28.82 -24.98 -11.15
CA GLY A 892 28.82 -26.41 -11.48
C GLY A 892 28.26 -26.67 -12.88
N THR A 893 27.15 -27.41 -12.95
CA THR A 893 26.40 -27.64 -14.20
C THR A 893 25.17 -26.75 -14.34
N SER A 894 24.89 -25.90 -13.36
CA SER A 894 23.75 -24.98 -13.36
C SER A 894 24.13 -23.65 -14.02
N ARG A 895 23.22 -23.05 -14.79
CA ARG A 895 23.48 -21.82 -15.56
C ARG A 895 22.53 -20.72 -15.12
N ILE A 896 23.06 -19.51 -14.97
CA ILE A 896 22.30 -18.36 -14.45
C ILE A 896 22.46 -17.21 -15.43
N ILE A 897 21.34 -16.69 -15.94
CA ILE A 897 21.29 -15.48 -16.73
C ILE A 897 20.60 -14.40 -15.89
N SER A 898 21.19 -13.22 -15.82
CA SER A 898 20.58 -12.09 -15.10
C SER A 898 20.55 -10.81 -15.93
N MET A 899 19.47 -10.04 -15.80
CA MET A 899 19.30 -8.73 -16.43
C MET A 899 18.94 -7.68 -15.37
N PRO A 900 19.67 -6.54 -15.29
CA PRO A 900 19.33 -5.39 -14.42
C PRO A 900 18.20 -4.52 -15.00
N VAL A 901 17.39 -5.13 -15.87
CA VAL A 901 16.22 -4.54 -16.51
C VAL A 901 15.19 -5.65 -16.62
N ASP A 902 13.97 -5.40 -16.17
CA ASP A 902 12.92 -6.39 -16.32
C ASP A 902 12.46 -6.56 -17.79
N LEU A 903 12.09 -7.78 -18.21
CA LEU A 903 11.58 -8.01 -19.57
C LEU A 903 10.27 -7.26 -19.86
N MET A 904 9.48 -6.92 -18.84
CA MET A 904 8.30 -6.08 -19.01
C MET A 904 8.66 -4.68 -19.55
N PHE A 905 9.87 -4.21 -19.26
CA PHE A 905 10.38 -2.92 -19.72
C PHE A 905 11.19 -2.99 -21.02
N VAL A 906 11.22 -4.15 -21.69
CA VAL A 906 11.91 -4.31 -22.97
C VAL A 906 10.99 -4.01 -24.15
N TYR A 907 11.40 -3.04 -24.98
CA TYR A 907 10.72 -2.68 -26.22
C TYR A 907 11.57 -3.05 -27.44
N THR A 908 10.88 -3.51 -28.49
CA THR A 908 11.53 -3.88 -29.76
C THR A 908 12.17 -2.66 -30.39
N ASP A 909 13.46 -2.76 -30.76
CA ASP A 909 14.11 -1.73 -31.57
C ASP A 909 13.47 -1.72 -32.98
N PRO A 910 12.84 -0.62 -33.41
CA PRO A 910 12.28 -0.53 -34.77
C PRO A 910 13.34 -0.72 -35.86
N ALA A 911 14.61 -0.41 -35.59
CA ALA A 911 15.72 -0.62 -36.53
C ALA A 911 16.13 -2.10 -36.64
N ALA A 912 15.84 -2.91 -35.64
CA ALA A 912 15.92 -4.38 -35.71
C ALA A 912 14.67 -5.01 -36.38
N GLY A 913 13.83 -4.18 -37.02
CA GLY A 913 12.55 -4.55 -37.60
C GLY A 913 12.61 -5.60 -38.71
N GLY A 914 11.48 -6.29 -38.91
CA GLY A 914 11.32 -7.42 -39.85
C GLY A 914 11.07 -8.76 -39.17
N GLN A 915 11.01 -8.81 -37.84
CA GLN A 915 10.72 -10.02 -37.07
C GLN A 915 9.21 -10.20 -36.85
N TYR A 916 8.76 -11.46 -36.83
CA TYR A 916 7.35 -11.83 -36.67
C TYR A 916 6.87 -11.75 -35.20
N ILE A 917 7.77 -11.56 -34.24
CA ILE A 917 7.50 -11.53 -32.80
C ILE A 917 8.15 -10.31 -32.13
N ALA A 918 7.63 -9.88 -30.99
CA ALA A 918 8.18 -8.76 -30.21
C ALA A 918 9.57 -9.10 -29.66
N GLY A 919 10.42 -8.07 -29.50
CA GLY A 919 11.79 -8.22 -29.01
C GLY A 919 11.88 -8.92 -27.66
N ARG A 920 10.99 -8.61 -26.71
CA ARG A 920 10.91 -9.33 -25.42
C ARG A 920 10.68 -10.83 -25.57
N THR A 921 9.77 -11.21 -26.48
CA THR A 921 9.50 -12.63 -26.79
C THR A 921 10.72 -13.29 -27.40
N GLN A 922 11.45 -12.60 -28.28
CA GLN A 922 12.68 -13.14 -28.86
C GLN A 922 13.79 -13.32 -27.80
N LEU A 923 13.96 -12.36 -26.88
CA LEU A 923 14.93 -12.51 -25.77
C LEU A 923 14.59 -13.71 -24.89
N LEU A 924 13.33 -13.87 -24.50
CA LEU A 924 12.88 -15.01 -23.71
C LEU A 924 13.14 -16.34 -24.44
N ARG A 925 12.86 -16.41 -25.76
CA ARG A 925 13.15 -17.59 -26.57
C ARG A 925 14.65 -17.89 -26.67
N ASP A 926 15.49 -16.87 -26.80
CA ASP A 926 16.95 -17.02 -26.86
C ASP A 926 17.50 -17.59 -25.53
N VAL A 927 16.99 -17.07 -24.39
CA VAL A 927 17.31 -17.58 -23.05
C VAL A 927 16.90 -19.04 -22.90
N LEU A 928 15.63 -19.37 -23.20
CA LEU A 928 15.12 -20.73 -23.05
C LEU A 928 15.83 -21.71 -23.99
N HIS A 929 16.08 -21.32 -25.24
CA HIS A 929 16.85 -22.14 -26.17
C HIS A 929 18.27 -22.40 -25.66
N TYR A 930 18.92 -21.38 -25.11
CA TYR A 930 20.23 -21.57 -24.49
C TYR A 930 20.15 -22.59 -23.35
N PHE A 931 19.09 -22.57 -22.55
CA PHE A 931 18.82 -23.58 -21.52
C PHE A 931 18.50 -24.97 -22.09
N GLY A 932 18.33 -25.12 -23.39
CA GLY A 932 17.95 -26.37 -24.04
C GLY A 932 16.44 -26.58 -24.11
N TYR A 933 15.68 -25.54 -23.75
CA TYR A 933 14.23 -25.48 -23.88
C TYR A 933 13.86 -24.82 -25.19
N TRP A 934 13.15 -25.58 -26.03
CA TRP A 934 12.74 -25.21 -27.38
C TRP A 934 13.92 -25.13 -28.35
N ASP A 935 13.87 -25.90 -29.43
CA ASP A 935 14.75 -25.64 -30.56
C ASP A 935 14.45 -24.22 -31.07
N ILE A 936 15.49 -23.42 -31.38
CA ILE A 936 15.32 -22.24 -32.22
C ILE A 936 14.80 -22.78 -33.55
N ILE A 937 13.48 -22.86 -33.68
CA ILE A 937 12.85 -22.66 -34.96
C ILE A 937 13.12 -21.18 -35.26
N GLU A 938 14.33 -20.88 -35.73
CA GLU A 938 14.50 -20.14 -36.99
C GLU A 938 13.35 -20.62 -37.85
N PRO A 939 12.51 -19.77 -38.46
CA PRO A 939 11.44 -20.21 -39.37
C PRO A 939 12.03 -21.06 -40.49
N SER A 940 12.35 -22.31 -40.18
CA SER A 940 13.21 -23.20 -40.94
C SER A 940 12.25 -24.11 -41.66
N GLY A 941 11.48 -23.47 -42.54
CA GLY A 941 11.13 -24.07 -43.81
C GLY A 941 10.26 -25.31 -43.77
N VAL A 942 9.52 -25.59 -42.71
CA VAL A 942 8.27 -26.38 -42.78
C VAL A 942 7.17 -25.79 -41.90
N ASP A 943 7.14 -24.48 -41.73
CA ASP A 943 5.87 -23.76 -41.74
C ASP A 943 5.45 -23.69 -43.20
N VAL A 944 4.26 -24.17 -43.55
CA VAL A 944 3.68 -23.75 -44.83
C VAL A 944 3.23 -22.31 -44.60
N PRO A 945 3.85 -21.31 -45.26
CA PRO A 945 3.46 -19.91 -45.06
C PRO A 945 1.96 -19.75 -45.32
N GLY A 946 1.23 -19.20 -44.35
CA GLY A 946 -0.19 -18.85 -44.50
C GLY A 946 -1.22 -19.77 -43.82
N ILE A 947 -0.82 -20.77 -43.03
CA ILE A 947 -1.76 -21.50 -42.17
C ILE A 947 -2.01 -20.67 -40.91
N THR A 948 -3.23 -20.16 -40.78
CA THR A 948 -3.72 -19.53 -39.53
C THR A 948 -4.73 -20.47 -38.89
N PHE A 949 -4.93 -20.38 -37.57
CA PHE A 949 -6.00 -21.11 -36.92
C PHE A 949 -7.34 -20.63 -37.49
N GLN A 950 -8.01 -21.51 -38.23
CA GLN A 950 -9.23 -21.20 -38.95
C GLN A 950 -10.19 -22.35 -38.84
N THR A 951 -11.49 -22.02 -38.82
CA THR A 951 -12.55 -23.02 -38.88
C THR A 951 -13.58 -22.64 -39.92
N SER A 952 -14.14 -23.64 -40.59
CA SER A 952 -15.31 -23.48 -41.45
C SER A 952 -16.17 -24.72 -41.38
N ASN A 953 -17.43 -24.65 -41.78
CA ASN A 953 -18.31 -25.81 -41.83
C ASN A 953 -19.05 -25.90 -43.16
N TYR A 954 -19.14 -27.11 -43.72
CA TYR A 954 -19.88 -27.36 -44.96
C TYR A 954 -20.45 -28.79 -45.00
N PRO A 955 -21.69 -29.00 -45.48
CA PRO A 955 -22.65 -27.97 -45.90
C PRO A 955 -23.20 -27.15 -44.72
N ASN A 956 -23.70 -25.94 -44.99
CA ASN A 956 -24.43 -25.10 -44.05
C ASN A 956 -25.41 -24.21 -44.82
N PRO A 957 -26.74 -24.39 -44.69
CA PRO A 957 -27.42 -25.38 -43.84
C PRO A 957 -27.12 -26.84 -44.19
N PHE A 958 -27.32 -27.77 -43.25
CA PHE A 958 -27.02 -29.19 -43.42
C PHE A 958 -28.17 -30.13 -43.03
N ASN A 959 -28.18 -31.34 -43.60
CA ASN A 959 -29.11 -32.43 -43.30
C ASN A 959 -28.48 -33.81 -43.66
N PRO A 960 -28.30 -34.76 -42.72
CA PRO A 960 -28.31 -34.62 -41.27
C PRO A 960 -26.93 -34.28 -40.68
N SER A 961 -25.86 -34.22 -41.48
CA SER A 961 -24.49 -33.96 -41.00
C SER A 961 -23.78 -32.79 -41.67
N THR A 962 -22.91 -32.08 -40.93
CA THR A 962 -21.99 -31.07 -41.45
C THR A 962 -20.55 -31.44 -41.10
N THR A 963 -19.62 -31.12 -41.98
CA THR A 963 -18.18 -31.29 -41.71
C THR A 963 -17.62 -29.95 -41.27
N ILE A 964 -17.08 -29.90 -40.05
CA ILE A 964 -16.32 -28.77 -39.53
C ILE A 964 -14.86 -29.00 -39.92
N LYS A 965 -14.35 -28.14 -40.79
CA LYS A 965 -12.95 -28.06 -41.16
C LYS A 965 -12.21 -27.15 -40.19
N TYR A 966 -11.03 -27.53 -39.77
CA TYR A 966 -10.12 -26.72 -38.97
C TYR A 966 -8.69 -26.82 -39.50
N SER A 967 -7.93 -25.75 -39.33
CA SER A 967 -6.49 -25.71 -39.63
C SER A 967 -5.75 -25.34 -38.36
N LEU A 968 -4.69 -26.06 -38.02
CA LEU A 968 -3.84 -25.85 -36.85
C LEU A 968 -2.43 -25.47 -37.32
N PRO A 969 -1.91 -24.30 -36.94
CA PRO A 969 -0.55 -23.88 -37.32
C PRO A 969 0.53 -24.72 -36.63
N SER A 970 0.32 -25.14 -35.39
CA SER A 970 1.19 -26.07 -34.66
C SER A 970 0.38 -27.20 -34.03
N ALA A 971 1.06 -28.26 -33.56
CA ALA A 971 0.40 -29.30 -32.78
C ALA A 971 0.01 -28.73 -31.41
N GLY A 972 -1.17 -29.07 -30.92
CA GLY A 972 -1.67 -28.53 -29.65
C GLY A 972 -3.02 -29.10 -29.25
N HIS A 973 -3.46 -28.79 -28.03
CA HIS A 973 -4.78 -29.18 -27.55
C HIS A 973 -5.87 -28.43 -28.34
N LEU A 974 -6.78 -29.17 -28.97
CA LEU A 974 -7.94 -28.63 -29.67
C LEU A 974 -9.20 -29.07 -28.95
N LYS A 975 -9.96 -28.13 -28.40
CA LYS A 975 -11.31 -28.37 -27.89
C LYS A 975 -12.33 -27.83 -28.87
N LEU A 976 -13.14 -28.71 -29.46
CA LEU A 976 -14.16 -28.37 -30.45
C LEU A 976 -15.54 -28.82 -29.97
N CYS A 977 -16.38 -27.87 -29.61
CA CYS A 977 -17.69 -28.09 -29.00
C CYS A 977 -18.82 -27.50 -29.86
N VAL A 978 -20.02 -28.06 -29.76
CA VAL A 978 -21.25 -27.55 -30.39
C VAL A 978 -22.22 -27.11 -29.29
N TYR A 979 -22.77 -25.90 -29.43
CA TYR A 979 -23.69 -25.26 -28.51
C TYR A 979 -25.01 -24.89 -29.21
N ASN A 980 -26.10 -24.87 -28.44
CA ASN A 980 -27.38 -24.32 -28.91
C ASN A 980 -27.44 -22.78 -28.74
N VAL A 981 -28.53 -22.16 -29.19
CA VAL A 981 -28.70 -20.68 -29.10
C VAL A 981 -28.78 -20.12 -27.67
N ARG A 982 -28.90 -20.98 -26.65
CA ARG A 982 -28.88 -20.59 -25.23
C ARG A 982 -27.49 -20.78 -24.60
N GLY A 983 -26.46 -21.09 -25.40
CA GLY A 983 -25.12 -21.39 -24.92
C GLY A 983 -24.96 -22.76 -24.26
N GLN A 984 -25.98 -23.62 -24.32
CA GLN A 984 -25.90 -24.95 -23.70
C GLN A 984 -25.12 -25.89 -24.60
N LEU A 985 -24.17 -26.64 -24.01
CA LEU A 985 -23.39 -27.67 -24.70
C LEU A 985 -24.32 -28.75 -25.26
N VAL A 986 -24.20 -29.01 -26.56
CA VAL A 986 -24.94 -30.04 -27.28
C VAL A 986 -24.06 -31.26 -27.50
N LYS A 987 -22.80 -31.06 -27.92
CA LYS A 987 -21.85 -32.16 -28.18
C LYS A 987 -20.41 -31.68 -28.22
N THR A 988 -19.53 -32.38 -27.50
CA THR A 988 -18.08 -32.28 -27.69
C THR A 988 -17.66 -33.16 -28.88
N LEU A 989 -16.99 -32.58 -29.87
CA LEU A 989 -16.54 -33.27 -31.09
C LEU A 989 -15.06 -33.63 -31.02
N ILE A 990 -14.25 -32.77 -30.41
CA ILE A 990 -12.84 -33.01 -30.14
C ILE A 990 -12.54 -32.43 -28.76
N ASP A 991 -11.82 -33.18 -27.96
CA ASP A 991 -11.14 -32.70 -26.76
C ASP A 991 -9.84 -33.50 -26.65
N GLY A 992 -8.70 -32.86 -26.86
CA GLY A 992 -7.40 -33.54 -26.89
C GLY A 992 -6.39 -32.94 -27.88
N VAL A 993 -5.15 -33.44 -27.78
CA VAL A 993 -4.02 -33.01 -28.61
C VAL A 993 -4.19 -33.43 -30.07
N ARG A 994 -4.00 -32.48 -30.99
CA ARG A 994 -4.05 -32.68 -32.44
C ARG A 994 -2.75 -32.25 -33.10
N PRO A 995 -2.30 -32.95 -34.16
CA PRO A 995 -1.13 -32.53 -34.92
C PRO A 995 -1.42 -31.24 -35.71
N ALA A 996 -0.37 -30.48 -36.03
CA ALA A 996 -0.44 -29.39 -36.99
C ALA A 996 -0.98 -29.87 -38.35
N GLY A 997 -1.69 -29.01 -39.08
CA GLY A 997 -2.13 -29.31 -40.44
C GLY A 997 -3.31 -28.46 -40.94
N VAL A 998 -3.51 -28.46 -42.26
CA VAL A 998 -4.56 -27.67 -42.95
C VAL A 998 -5.77 -28.53 -43.26
N ASP A 999 -6.96 -27.92 -43.21
CA ASP A 999 -8.21 -28.53 -43.69
C ASP A 999 -8.51 -29.89 -43.02
N GLN A 1000 -8.05 -30.10 -41.79
CA GLN A 1000 -8.44 -31.24 -40.98
C GLN A 1000 -9.94 -31.20 -40.71
N THR A 1001 -10.58 -32.35 -40.52
CA THR A 1001 -12.05 -32.41 -40.50
C THR A 1001 -12.59 -33.23 -39.35
N VAL A 1002 -13.65 -32.71 -38.74
CA VAL A 1002 -14.53 -33.47 -37.85
C VAL A 1002 -15.98 -33.35 -38.31
N VAL A 1003 -16.76 -34.41 -38.15
CA VAL A 1003 -18.16 -34.46 -38.60
C VAL A 1003 -19.08 -34.32 -37.39
N TRP A 1004 -20.01 -33.37 -37.47
CA TRP A 1004 -21.18 -33.37 -36.60
C TRP A 1004 -22.37 -33.97 -37.33
N ASP A 1005 -22.95 -35.02 -36.76
CA ASP A 1005 -24.06 -35.81 -37.30
C ASP A 1005 -25.44 -35.31 -36.87
N GLY A 1006 -25.51 -34.10 -36.28
CA GLY A 1006 -26.77 -33.53 -35.81
C GLY A 1006 -27.34 -34.25 -34.59
N THR A 1007 -26.51 -34.93 -33.81
CA THR A 1007 -26.89 -35.55 -32.52
C THR A 1007 -26.27 -34.82 -31.33
N ASP A 1008 -26.87 -34.99 -30.15
CA ASP A 1008 -26.30 -34.56 -28.86
C ASP A 1008 -25.32 -35.60 -28.28
N GLU A 1009 -24.75 -35.32 -27.10
CA GLU A 1009 -23.85 -36.25 -26.39
C GLU A 1009 -24.49 -37.60 -26.04
N ARG A 1010 -25.81 -37.67 -25.95
CA ARG A 1010 -26.55 -38.91 -25.68
C ARG A 1010 -26.89 -39.68 -26.96
N GLY A 1011 -26.43 -39.21 -28.12
CA GLY A 1011 -26.71 -39.79 -29.44
C GLY A 1011 -28.14 -39.53 -29.93
N SER A 1012 -28.90 -38.66 -29.28
CA SER A 1012 -30.25 -38.28 -29.71
C SER A 1012 -30.19 -37.20 -30.77
N SER A 1013 -31.09 -37.22 -31.76
CA SER A 1013 -31.10 -36.18 -32.81
C SER A 1013 -31.44 -34.79 -32.25
N ALA A 1014 -30.54 -33.83 -32.44
CA ALA A 1014 -30.75 -32.42 -32.14
C ALA A 1014 -31.92 -31.85 -32.98
N ALA A 1015 -32.63 -30.84 -32.48
CA ALA A 1015 -33.77 -30.25 -33.20
C ALA A 1015 -33.32 -29.43 -34.43
N SER A 1016 -34.19 -29.25 -35.44
CA SER A 1016 -33.93 -28.29 -36.52
C SER A 1016 -33.74 -26.90 -35.91
N GLY A 1017 -32.70 -26.17 -36.30
CA GLY A 1017 -32.37 -24.90 -35.67
C GLY A 1017 -30.96 -24.41 -35.96
N VAL A 1018 -30.63 -23.27 -35.35
CA VAL A 1018 -29.29 -22.68 -35.38
C VAL A 1018 -28.49 -23.22 -34.20
N TYR A 1019 -27.23 -23.55 -34.46
CA TYR A 1019 -26.23 -23.96 -33.48
C TYR A 1019 -24.94 -23.19 -33.74
N PHE A 1020 -24.08 -23.13 -32.73
CA PHE A 1020 -22.74 -22.58 -32.83
C PHE A 1020 -21.76 -23.69 -32.54
N TYR A 1021 -20.69 -23.81 -33.31
CA TYR A 1021 -19.52 -24.57 -32.89
C TYR A 1021 -18.43 -23.60 -32.47
N GLU A 1022 -17.70 -23.98 -31.44
CA GLU A 1022 -16.54 -23.27 -30.93
C GLU A 1022 -15.35 -24.21 -31.02
N ALA A 1023 -14.24 -23.70 -31.55
CA ALA A 1023 -12.96 -24.38 -31.54
C ALA A 1023 -11.96 -23.52 -30.78
N ARG A 1024 -11.32 -24.10 -29.77
CA ARG A 1024 -10.25 -23.49 -28.96
C ARG A 1024 -8.98 -24.25 -29.21
N ALA A 1025 -7.94 -23.55 -29.66
CA ALA A 1025 -6.61 -24.12 -29.77
C ALA A 1025 -5.57 -23.00 -29.80
N LEU A 1026 -4.42 -23.24 -29.17
CA LEU A 1026 -3.28 -22.32 -29.20
C LEU A 1026 -3.65 -20.90 -28.74
N GLY A 1027 -4.51 -20.79 -27.73
CA GLY A 1027 -5.02 -19.51 -27.22
C GLY A 1027 -6.05 -18.79 -28.10
N ASP A 1028 -6.28 -19.23 -29.34
CA ASP A 1028 -7.31 -18.65 -30.19
C ASP A 1028 -8.67 -19.35 -30.02
N VAL A 1029 -9.75 -18.57 -30.10
CA VAL A 1029 -11.12 -19.07 -30.17
C VAL A 1029 -11.73 -18.75 -31.53
N ARG A 1030 -12.29 -19.77 -32.19
CA ARG A 1030 -13.05 -19.62 -33.45
C ARG A 1030 -14.46 -20.12 -33.26
N ILE A 1031 -15.42 -19.23 -33.49
CA ILE A 1031 -16.85 -19.53 -33.42
C ILE A 1031 -17.42 -19.53 -34.83
N GLY A 1032 -18.15 -20.59 -35.18
CA GLY A 1032 -18.88 -20.67 -36.43
C GLY A 1032 -20.34 -21.04 -36.22
N LYS A 1033 -21.21 -20.39 -37.00
CA LYS A 1033 -22.66 -20.68 -36.99
C LYS A 1033 -22.97 -21.84 -37.93
N THR A 1034 -23.79 -22.78 -37.50
CA THR A 1034 -24.31 -23.88 -38.34
C THR A 1034 -25.83 -24.00 -38.23
N THR A 1035 -26.50 -24.42 -39.31
CA THR A 1035 -27.97 -24.54 -39.37
C THR A 1035 -28.38 -25.96 -39.75
N LEU A 1036 -29.02 -26.67 -38.82
CA LEU A 1036 -29.59 -28.00 -39.05
C LEU A 1036 -31.02 -27.87 -39.59
N LEU A 1037 -31.27 -28.46 -40.76
CA LEU A 1037 -32.60 -28.56 -41.37
C LEU A 1037 -32.99 -30.04 -41.46
N LYS A 1038 -34.03 -30.47 -40.76
CA LYS A 1038 -34.61 -31.81 -40.94
C LYS A 1038 -35.60 -31.86 -42.09
#